data_AF-G3A7G9-F1
#
_entry.id   AF-G3A7G9-F1
#
_cell.length_a   1.000
_cell.length_b   1.000
_cell.length_c   1.000
_cell.angle_alpha   90.00
_cell.angle_beta   90.00
_cell.angle_gamma   90.00
#
_symmetry.space_group_name_H-M   'P 1'
#
loop_
_entity.id
_entity.type
_entity.pdbx_description
1 polymer ?
#
loop_
_entity_poly.entity_id
_entity_poly.type
_entity_poly.pdbx_seq_one_letter_code
_entity_poly.pdbx_strand_id
1 'polypeptide(L)'
;MTSTTTNVESNDFRVVRLFHPTARVPDLAEAERWFTRAFGRKSTSLTAMLPSTSEYPTEYSTFTVIRDVLFDSIDPKLHFINGRQRYPAVQAPSLKGLGWYVDGMADLYHALRRNGIRCMDLSDHIADGDEPPTSPGGGVVTFFAVPEDAGLQYQFFHEGPFPLDPRATPGWMLSPVEEADPLGIEHCSHHTILTKQPERALRFAVNALGGTVVHRGRNELLGTASIYVALADTLLEYAVPDPGTPAHADLAAHAPNDSYYSITWKVTDLDRVERHLTALGVTIRTRSAETLITEPDTSLGIPWGFTTRLQPGDPKLNLPGGRSRVAVGEIASGQRGSQMQPASVLVVGASAGGLCTVEALRRGGYKGRITLIGDEPHAPYDRPPLSKQVLHGAWEPERAALRPSQALAALNVDFVLGDAAVGLDAKARTVRTESGRFFDADAIVIATGVRARKLPGQDALAGVHVLRSLDDTLALRAQLLTASRVVVVGEGVLGSEIAATARTLGLEVTLVGPLAAPMAGQIGPLASGLLAQVHQEHGVQLSLGAGVASLTSDGGHVTGVRLTRGDVLPADVVVVAIGASPATAWLQGSGLHIDNGVVCDSRCRAADGIYAVGDVARWHHERLGRLTRFENRTNATEQAEAVAAGILGNDAPYVPVPYFWTDQFDVKIQVFGVITTEAEAEVIEGDLSARRFVARYTSSGVVTGVLGWNMPKQVRQHRQDVVNAMGLLNPIT
;
A
#
# COMPACT_ATOMS: atom_id res chain seq x y z
N MET A 1 26.35 -28.68 -14.04
CA MET A 1 26.35 -28.51 -12.57
C MET A 1 25.18 -27.60 -12.25
N THR A 2 24.20 -28.20 -11.58
CA THR A 2 22.88 -27.66 -11.22
C THR A 2 23.00 -26.45 -10.29
N SER A 3 22.45 -25.30 -10.71
CA SER A 3 22.23 -24.15 -9.83
C SER A 3 20.81 -24.26 -9.28
N THR A 4 20.72 -24.69 -8.02
CA THR A 4 19.49 -24.71 -7.22
C THR A 4 19.15 -23.30 -6.77
N THR A 5 18.21 -22.65 -7.45
CA THR A 5 17.50 -21.48 -6.93
C THR A 5 16.50 -21.94 -5.87
N THR A 6 16.82 -21.66 -4.61
CA THR A 6 15.92 -21.85 -3.47
C THR A 6 14.71 -20.92 -3.58
N ASN A 7 13.53 -21.52 -3.75
CA ASN A 7 12.22 -20.88 -3.55
C ASN A 7 12.15 -20.30 -2.13
N VAL A 8 11.81 -19.01 -2.00
CA VAL A 8 11.42 -18.42 -0.72
C VAL A 8 9.92 -18.66 -0.57
N GLU A 9 9.54 -19.60 0.31
CA GLU A 9 8.15 -19.83 0.72
C GLU A 9 7.51 -18.54 1.23
N SER A 10 6.24 -18.28 0.89
CA SER A 10 5.52 -17.12 1.43
C SER A 10 5.35 -17.28 2.95
N ASN A 11 5.96 -16.39 3.72
CA ASN A 11 5.85 -16.39 5.17
C ASN A 11 4.42 -16.01 5.62
N ASP A 12 3.84 -16.79 6.55
CA ASP A 12 2.48 -16.57 7.11
C ASP A 12 2.41 -15.44 8.16
N PHE A 13 3.52 -14.77 8.44
CA PHE A 13 3.63 -13.62 9.35
C PHE A 13 3.96 -12.33 8.59
N ARG A 14 3.79 -11.18 9.26
CA ARG A 14 4.19 -9.86 8.75
C ARG A 14 4.93 -9.06 9.83
N VAL A 15 6.16 -8.62 9.52
CA VAL A 15 6.81 -7.56 10.30
C VAL A 15 6.11 -6.23 10.01
N VAL A 16 5.52 -5.63 11.03
CA VAL A 16 4.60 -4.49 10.87
C VAL A 16 5.35 -3.17 10.91
N ARG A 17 6.24 -3.00 11.89
CA ARG A 17 7.03 -1.79 12.13
C ARG A 17 8.09 -2.03 13.20
N LEU A 18 9.07 -1.14 13.28
CA LEU A 18 10.06 -1.16 14.36
C LEU A 18 9.39 -0.84 15.70
N PHE A 19 9.55 -1.74 16.68
CA PHE A 19 9.10 -1.52 18.05
C PHE A 19 10.00 -0.48 18.73
N HIS A 20 11.25 -0.84 19.04
CA HIS A 20 12.23 0.10 19.57
C HIS A 20 13.66 -0.33 19.23
N PRO A 21 14.59 0.61 18.95
CA PRO A 21 15.99 0.37 19.20
C PRO A 21 16.27 0.40 20.71
N THR A 22 17.19 -0.43 21.17
CA THR A 22 17.60 -0.49 22.57
C THR A 22 19.05 -0.08 22.74
N ALA A 23 19.31 0.84 23.66
CA ALA A 23 20.63 1.12 24.20
C ALA A 23 20.74 0.65 25.65
N ARG A 24 21.92 0.16 26.03
CA ARG A 24 22.26 -0.06 27.43
C ARG A 24 23.03 1.14 27.92
N VAL A 25 22.64 1.69 29.07
CA VAL A 25 23.23 2.88 29.68
C VAL A 25 23.66 2.58 31.13
N PRO A 26 24.72 3.22 31.65
CA PRO A 26 25.11 3.06 33.06
C PRO A 26 24.17 3.76 34.04
N ASP A 27 23.45 4.80 33.61
CA ASP A 27 22.53 5.60 34.42
C ASP A 27 21.37 6.09 33.54
N LEU A 28 20.13 5.68 33.88
CA LEU A 28 18.93 6.14 33.18
C LEU A 28 18.74 7.64 33.31
N ALA A 29 18.98 8.21 34.50
CA ALA A 29 18.75 9.63 34.73
C ALA A 29 19.67 10.50 33.88
N GLU A 30 20.90 10.04 33.61
CA GLU A 30 21.80 10.68 32.65
C GLU A 30 21.26 10.62 31.22
N ALA A 31 20.78 9.45 30.78
CA ALA A 31 20.20 9.29 29.45
C ALA A 31 18.95 10.18 29.26
N GLU A 32 18.07 10.27 30.26
CA GLU A 32 16.90 11.16 30.22
C GLU A 32 17.29 12.64 30.12
N ARG A 33 18.29 13.08 30.92
CA ARG A 33 18.84 14.44 30.85
C ARG A 33 19.47 14.71 29.48
N TRP A 34 20.14 13.71 28.91
CA TRP A 34 20.71 13.81 27.57
C TRP A 34 19.63 14.01 26.50
N PHE A 35 18.63 13.13 26.43
CA PHE A 35 17.54 13.26 25.45
C PHE A 35 16.76 14.57 25.62
N THR A 36 16.57 15.02 26.85
CA THR A 36 15.91 16.30 27.13
C THR A 36 16.72 17.47 26.58
N ARG A 37 18.03 17.52 26.80
CA ARG A 37 18.88 18.64 26.35
C ARG A 37 19.22 18.56 24.86
N ALA A 38 19.69 17.41 24.39
CA ALA A 38 20.18 17.24 23.02
C ALA A 38 19.02 17.15 22.03
N PHE A 39 18.00 16.33 22.30
CA PHE A 39 16.88 16.09 21.38
C PHE A 39 15.61 16.89 21.71
N GLY A 40 15.55 17.55 22.86
CA GLY A 40 14.33 18.23 23.30
C GLY A 40 13.19 17.25 23.59
N ARG A 41 13.49 16.02 24.03
CA ARG A 41 12.50 14.94 24.25
C ARG A 41 12.52 14.46 25.69
N LYS A 42 11.34 14.31 26.28
CA LYS A 42 11.17 13.70 27.58
C LYS A 42 11.09 12.18 27.44
N SER A 43 11.67 11.49 28.42
CA SER A 43 11.58 10.04 28.55
C SER A 43 10.44 9.68 29.50
N THR A 44 9.88 8.49 29.32
CA THR A 44 8.84 7.92 30.19
C THR A 44 9.31 6.56 30.69
N SER A 45 9.34 6.37 32.01
CA SER A 45 9.74 5.09 32.62
C SER A 45 8.76 3.97 32.27
N LEU A 46 9.27 2.76 32.09
CA LEU A 46 8.45 1.55 31.94
C LEU A 46 7.53 1.33 33.15
N THR A 47 7.95 1.74 34.36
CA THR A 47 7.13 1.68 35.58
C THR A 47 5.84 2.51 35.50
N ALA A 48 5.83 3.57 34.69
CA ALA A 48 4.61 4.36 34.47
C ALA A 48 3.53 3.59 33.70
N MET A 49 3.90 2.50 33.03
CA MET A 49 3.02 1.67 32.21
C MET A 49 2.73 0.30 32.85
N LEU A 50 3.73 -0.30 33.50
CA LEU A 50 3.63 -1.62 34.13
C LEU A 50 4.08 -1.56 35.59
N PRO A 51 3.24 -1.99 36.55
CA PRO A 51 3.61 -2.04 37.96
C PRO A 51 4.85 -2.92 38.14
N SER A 52 5.82 -2.42 38.90
CA SER A 52 7.02 -3.19 39.27
C SER A 52 6.61 -4.35 40.18
N THR A 53 7.11 -5.56 39.91
CA THR A 53 6.94 -6.73 40.79
C THR A 53 8.30 -7.30 41.20
N SER A 54 8.33 -8.17 42.22
CA SER A 54 9.57 -8.85 42.62
C SER A 54 10.13 -9.78 41.55
N GLU A 55 9.26 -10.34 40.69
CA GLU A 55 9.64 -11.27 39.62
C GLU A 55 10.02 -10.53 38.33
N TYR A 56 9.46 -9.33 38.14
CA TYR A 56 9.69 -8.48 36.98
C TYR A 56 9.72 -6.99 37.38
N PRO A 57 10.85 -6.48 37.91
CA PRO A 57 11.02 -5.06 38.17
C PRO A 57 10.89 -4.25 36.88
N THR A 58 10.31 -3.05 36.92
CA THR A 58 10.13 -2.21 35.72
C THR A 58 10.97 -0.95 35.71
N GLU A 59 11.74 -0.72 36.76
CA GLU A 59 12.59 0.48 36.96
C GLU A 59 13.81 0.51 36.04
N TYR A 60 14.07 -0.58 35.30
CA TYR A 60 15.26 -0.74 34.49
C TYR A 60 15.22 -0.03 33.14
N SER A 61 14.07 0.46 32.69
CA SER A 61 13.89 0.98 31.33
C SER A 61 13.15 2.32 31.30
N THR A 62 13.59 3.18 30.36
CA THR A 62 12.92 4.44 30.00
C THR A 62 12.79 4.52 28.48
N PHE A 63 11.63 4.98 28.02
CA PHE A 63 11.31 5.14 26.61
C PHE A 63 11.27 6.61 26.21
N THR A 64 11.93 6.95 25.10
CA THR A 64 11.98 8.31 24.56
C THR A 64 11.46 8.31 23.13
N VAL A 65 10.37 9.03 22.87
CA VAL A 65 9.86 9.20 21.50
C VAL A 65 10.66 10.27 20.79
N ILE A 66 11.40 9.87 19.76
CA ILE A 66 12.09 10.75 18.82
C ILE A 66 11.40 10.60 17.48
N ARG A 67 10.39 11.45 17.24
CA ARG A 67 9.58 11.47 16.02
C ARG A 67 8.90 10.11 15.79
N ASP A 68 9.40 9.33 14.84
CA ASP A 68 8.93 8.01 14.41
C ASP A 68 9.67 6.84 15.07
N VAL A 69 10.56 7.10 16.03
CA VAL A 69 11.29 6.07 16.77
C VAL A 69 10.95 6.16 18.25
N LEU A 70 10.52 5.04 18.82
CA LEU A 70 10.40 4.86 20.27
C LEU A 70 11.73 4.27 20.77
N PHE A 71 12.60 5.08 21.36
CA PHE A 71 13.94 4.64 21.80
C PHE A 71 13.91 4.11 23.23
N ASP A 72 14.44 2.90 23.46
CA ASP A 72 14.51 2.25 24.77
C ASP A 72 15.91 2.36 25.37
N SER A 73 16.01 2.96 26.55
CA SER A 73 17.25 3.01 27.35
C SER A 73 17.11 2.07 28.54
N ILE A 74 18.00 1.09 28.65
CA ILE A 74 18.02 0.08 29.71
C ILE A 74 19.24 0.31 30.61
N ASP A 75 19.05 0.33 31.93
CA ASP A 75 20.14 0.13 32.90
C ASP A 75 20.26 -1.37 33.23
N PRO A 76 21.33 -2.04 32.75
CA PRO A 76 21.53 -3.46 33.00
C PRO A 76 21.61 -3.85 34.47
N LYS A 77 22.01 -2.93 35.35
CA LYS A 77 22.11 -3.18 36.80
C LYS A 77 20.73 -3.35 37.45
N LEU A 78 19.69 -2.83 36.82
CA LEU A 78 18.31 -2.88 37.32
C LEU A 78 17.48 -3.96 36.60
N HIS A 79 17.97 -4.50 35.48
CA HIS A 79 17.24 -5.46 34.65
C HIS A 79 17.33 -6.89 35.21
N PHE A 80 16.45 -7.22 36.16
CA PHE A 80 16.29 -8.56 36.71
C PHE A 80 15.06 -9.27 36.14
N ILE A 81 15.21 -10.56 35.85
CA ILE A 81 14.11 -11.46 35.50
C ILE A 81 14.18 -12.64 36.45
N ASN A 82 13.12 -12.89 37.23
CA ASN A 82 13.09 -13.96 38.25
C ASN A 82 14.30 -13.92 39.19
N GLY A 83 14.72 -12.72 39.61
CA GLY A 83 15.88 -12.52 40.50
C GLY A 83 17.25 -12.71 39.84
N ARG A 84 17.33 -13.03 38.54
CA ARG A 84 18.58 -13.11 37.78
C ARG A 84 18.81 -11.82 36.99
N GLN A 85 19.97 -11.20 37.16
CA GLN A 85 20.37 -10.08 36.31
C GLN A 85 20.58 -10.61 34.89
N ARG A 86 19.83 -10.06 33.92
CA ARG A 86 19.86 -10.55 32.54
C ARG A 86 21.10 -10.06 31.79
N TYR A 87 21.41 -8.77 31.93
CA TYR A 87 22.46 -8.11 31.15
C TYR A 87 23.64 -7.68 32.04
N PRO A 88 24.88 -7.82 31.55
CA PRO A 88 26.05 -7.32 32.28
C PRO A 88 26.01 -5.79 32.36
N ALA A 89 26.50 -5.26 33.47
CA ALA A 89 26.69 -3.82 33.64
C ALA A 89 27.61 -3.25 32.56
N VAL A 90 27.29 -2.05 32.09
CA VAL A 90 28.08 -1.33 31.07
C VAL A 90 28.74 -0.10 31.69
N GLN A 91 29.94 0.22 31.22
CA GLN A 91 30.68 1.42 31.66
C GLN A 91 30.38 2.63 30.78
N ALA A 92 29.94 2.40 29.54
CA ALA A 92 29.56 3.44 28.60
C ALA A 92 28.26 3.05 27.89
N PRO A 93 27.41 4.03 27.53
CA PRO A 93 26.25 3.79 26.69
C PRO A 93 26.61 3.14 25.36
N SER A 94 25.78 2.21 24.88
CA SER A 94 25.91 1.67 23.51
C SER A 94 24.59 1.05 23.04
N LEU A 95 24.34 1.13 21.73
CA LEU A 95 23.23 0.46 21.08
C LEU A 95 23.46 -1.06 21.08
N LYS A 96 22.40 -1.86 21.29
CA LYS A 96 22.52 -3.32 21.45
C LYS A 96 21.57 -4.15 20.62
N GLY A 97 20.39 -3.62 20.29
CA GLY A 97 19.40 -4.41 19.57
C GLY A 97 18.25 -3.59 19.00
N LEU A 98 17.40 -4.28 18.24
CA LEU A 98 16.20 -3.73 17.61
C LEU A 98 15.03 -4.67 17.89
N GLY A 99 13.89 -4.11 18.27
CA GLY A 99 12.63 -4.82 18.43
C GLY A 99 11.70 -4.61 17.24
N TRP A 100 10.88 -5.60 16.93
CA TRP A 100 9.89 -5.56 15.86
C TRP A 100 8.49 -5.91 16.37
N TYR A 101 7.49 -5.15 15.92
CA TYR A 101 6.10 -5.58 15.98
C TYR A 101 5.80 -6.54 14.85
N VAL A 102 5.13 -7.63 15.19
CA VAL A 102 4.85 -8.72 14.26
C VAL A 102 3.41 -9.19 14.41
N ASP A 103 2.75 -9.30 13.26
CA ASP A 103 1.50 -10.04 13.10
C ASP A 103 1.85 -11.48 12.70
N GLY A 104 1.30 -12.47 13.40
CA GLY A 104 1.69 -13.88 13.23
C GLY A 104 2.98 -14.29 13.97
N MET A 105 3.05 -14.09 15.29
CA MET A 105 4.26 -14.40 16.09
C MET A 105 4.70 -15.88 16.05
N ALA A 106 3.75 -16.83 16.03
CA ALA A 106 4.06 -18.26 15.91
C ALA A 106 4.66 -18.60 14.54
N ASP A 107 4.06 -18.06 13.47
CA ASP A 107 4.55 -18.25 12.10
C ASP A 107 5.95 -17.67 11.91
N LEU A 108 6.23 -16.50 12.51
CA LEU A 108 7.57 -15.93 12.55
C LEU A 108 8.55 -16.85 13.29
N TYR A 109 8.19 -17.35 14.47
CA TYR A 109 9.04 -18.23 15.25
C TYR A 109 9.45 -19.47 14.44
N HIS A 110 8.50 -20.09 13.75
CA HIS A 110 8.78 -21.21 12.85
C HIS A 110 9.62 -20.81 11.63
N ALA A 111 9.35 -19.65 11.03
CA ALA A 111 10.11 -19.17 9.87
C ALA A 111 11.58 -18.87 10.21
N LEU A 112 11.85 -18.27 11.38
CA LEU A 112 13.21 -18.06 11.87
C LEU A 112 13.94 -19.39 12.03
N ARG A 113 13.30 -20.40 12.65
CA ARG A 113 13.87 -21.74 12.80
C ARG A 113 14.12 -22.44 11.46
N ARG A 114 13.21 -22.34 10.48
CA ARG A 114 13.40 -22.85 9.12
C ARG A 114 14.61 -22.20 8.43
N ASN A 115 14.89 -20.93 8.72
CA ASN A 115 16.06 -20.20 8.23
C ASN A 115 17.33 -20.43 9.09
N GLY A 116 17.29 -21.38 10.03
CA GLY A 116 18.43 -21.72 10.89
C GLY A 116 18.75 -20.67 11.96
N ILE A 117 17.78 -19.80 12.29
CA ILE A 117 17.92 -18.76 13.31
C ILE A 117 17.28 -19.26 14.60
N ARG A 118 18.12 -19.53 15.62
CA ARG A 118 17.63 -19.91 16.94
C ARG A 118 16.99 -18.70 17.62
N CYS A 119 16.02 -19.00 18.49
CA CYS A 119 15.31 -18.01 19.29
C CYS A 119 15.51 -18.29 20.78
N MET A 120 15.44 -17.26 21.61
CA MET A 120 15.56 -17.35 23.07
C MET A 120 14.44 -16.60 23.78
N ASP A 121 14.12 -17.01 25.01
CA ASP A 121 13.16 -16.34 25.89
C ASP A 121 13.76 -15.09 26.59
N LEU A 122 12.99 -14.44 27.47
CA LEU A 122 13.49 -13.30 28.26
C LEU A 122 14.54 -13.69 29.31
N SER A 123 14.69 -14.97 29.60
CA SER A 123 15.69 -15.52 30.52
C SER A 123 16.92 -16.05 29.78
N ASP A 124 17.05 -15.74 28.48
CA ASP A 124 18.12 -16.15 27.58
C ASP A 124 18.26 -17.69 27.41
N HIS A 125 17.20 -18.45 27.70
CA HIS A 125 17.16 -19.87 27.37
C HIS A 125 16.80 -20.05 25.89
N ILE A 126 17.51 -20.94 25.20
CA ILE A 126 17.18 -21.30 23.82
C ILE A 126 15.82 -22.02 23.81
N ALA A 127 14.95 -21.55 22.92
CA ALA A 127 13.61 -22.09 22.74
C ALA A 127 13.66 -23.27 21.76
N ASP A 128 13.50 -24.49 22.28
CA ASP A 128 13.57 -25.73 21.50
C ASP A 128 12.19 -26.33 21.18
N GLY A 129 11.13 -25.92 21.87
CA GLY A 129 9.75 -26.41 21.70
C GLY A 129 9.03 -25.86 20.47
N ASP A 130 7.89 -26.44 20.09
CA ASP A 130 7.14 -26.00 18.89
C ASP A 130 6.45 -24.64 19.08
N GLU A 131 6.07 -24.31 20.31
CA GLU A 131 5.42 -23.03 20.62
C GLU A 131 6.44 -21.90 20.87
N PRO A 132 6.15 -20.66 20.45
CA PRO A 132 7.01 -19.52 20.72
C PRO A 132 7.04 -19.18 22.23
N PRO A 133 8.18 -18.68 22.75
CA PRO A 133 8.27 -18.23 24.13
C PRO A 133 7.25 -17.15 24.50
N THR A 134 6.85 -17.15 25.77
CA THR A 134 5.99 -16.13 26.38
C THR A 134 6.73 -15.38 27.49
N SER A 135 6.25 -14.19 27.82
CA SER A 135 6.73 -13.41 28.96
C SER A 135 6.55 -14.18 30.28
N PRO A 136 7.37 -13.90 31.31
CA PRO A 136 7.10 -14.37 32.67
C PRO A 136 5.64 -14.05 33.06
N GLY A 137 4.90 -15.04 33.59
CA GLY A 137 3.46 -14.91 33.87
C GLY A 137 2.51 -15.33 32.72
N GLY A 138 3.04 -15.77 31.58
CA GLY A 138 2.31 -16.53 30.54
C GLY A 138 1.37 -15.74 29.62
N GLY A 139 1.32 -14.41 29.73
CA GLY A 139 0.30 -13.61 29.06
C GLY A 139 0.63 -13.09 27.65
N VAL A 140 1.92 -12.91 27.30
CA VAL A 140 2.31 -12.24 26.04
C VAL A 140 3.41 -13.02 25.32
N VAL A 141 3.18 -13.36 24.05
CA VAL A 141 4.20 -14.00 23.20
C VAL A 141 5.29 -12.98 22.86
N THR A 142 6.53 -13.28 23.26
CA THR A 142 7.70 -12.46 22.94
C THR A 142 8.97 -13.29 23.09
N PHE A 143 9.90 -13.10 22.16
CA PHE A 143 11.16 -13.84 22.11
C PHE A 143 12.22 -13.03 21.35
N PHE A 144 13.46 -13.50 21.36
CA PHE A 144 14.58 -12.84 20.71
C PHE A 144 15.27 -13.77 19.72
N ALA A 145 15.75 -13.25 18.59
CA ALA A 145 16.72 -13.97 17.78
C ALA A 145 18.09 -14.03 18.50
N VAL A 146 18.77 -15.16 18.34
CA VAL A 146 20.10 -15.40 18.89
C VAL A 146 21.14 -14.58 18.10
N PRO A 147 21.98 -13.75 18.76
CA PRO A 147 22.94 -12.86 18.08
C PRO A 147 23.95 -13.58 17.19
N GLU A 148 24.35 -14.79 17.56
CA GLU A 148 25.29 -15.59 16.78
C GLU A 148 24.74 -15.89 15.37
N ASP A 149 23.42 -16.08 15.27
CA ASP A 149 22.73 -16.45 14.03
C ASP A 149 22.23 -15.21 13.27
N ALA A 150 21.74 -14.18 13.97
CA ALA A 150 21.14 -12.98 13.37
C ALA A 150 22.10 -11.77 13.28
N GLY A 151 23.27 -11.85 13.91
CA GLY A 151 24.24 -10.76 14.02
C GLY A 151 24.02 -9.84 15.22
N LEU A 152 22.76 -9.56 15.59
CA LEU A 152 22.38 -8.78 16.76
C LEU A 152 21.28 -9.51 17.54
N GLN A 153 21.03 -9.05 18.76
CA GLN A 153 19.82 -9.44 19.48
C GLN A 153 18.64 -8.66 18.91
N TYR A 154 17.71 -9.36 18.25
CA TYR A 154 16.46 -8.78 17.77
C TYR A 154 15.29 -9.27 18.60
N GLN A 155 14.48 -8.35 19.14
CA GLN A 155 13.28 -8.70 19.88
C GLN A 155 12.08 -8.79 18.93
N PHE A 156 11.18 -9.73 19.19
CA PHE A 156 9.89 -9.82 18.51
C PHE A 156 8.76 -9.71 19.53
N PHE A 157 7.77 -8.91 19.18
CA PHE A 157 6.63 -8.60 20.03
C PHE A 157 5.37 -8.58 19.18
N HIS A 158 4.28 -9.12 19.73
CA HIS A 158 2.98 -9.12 19.04
C HIS A 158 2.49 -7.68 18.76
N GLU A 159 1.83 -7.46 17.63
CA GLU A 159 1.16 -6.19 17.32
C GLU A 159 -0.05 -5.94 18.25
N GLY A 160 0.21 -5.39 19.44
CA GLY A 160 -0.77 -4.81 20.35
C GLY A 160 -0.40 -3.36 20.70
N PRO A 161 -1.34 -2.55 21.23
CA PRO A 161 -1.02 -1.17 21.62
C PRO A 161 -0.03 -1.19 22.78
N PHE A 162 1.22 -0.82 22.52
CA PHE A 162 2.14 -0.44 23.59
C PHE A 162 1.84 1.01 23.98
N PRO A 163 1.36 1.29 25.20
CA PRO A 163 0.86 2.62 25.58
C PRO A 163 1.85 3.77 25.35
N LEU A 164 3.15 3.49 25.39
CA LEU A 164 4.20 4.49 25.17
C LEU A 164 4.55 4.70 23.69
N ASP A 165 4.04 3.88 22.77
CA ASP A 165 4.22 4.06 21.34
C ASP A 165 3.05 4.85 20.73
N PRO A 166 3.18 6.17 20.50
CA PRO A 166 2.10 6.96 19.92
C PRO A 166 1.72 6.50 18.51
N ARG A 167 2.64 5.82 17.80
CA ARG A 167 2.42 5.27 16.46
C ARG A 167 1.39 4.14 16.46
N ALA A 168 1.09 3.56 17.62
CA ALA A 168 0.03 2.56 17.76
C ALA A 168 -1.38 3.15 17.68
N THR A 169 -1.52 4.48 17.70
CA THR A 169 -2.80 5.16 17.55
C THR A 169 -3.27 5.11 16.09
N PRO A 170 -4.49 4.65 15.79
CA PRO A 170 -5.04 4.68 14.44
C PRO A 170 -4.98 6.09 13.83
N GLY A 171 -4.43 6.20 12.61
CA GLY A 171 -4.29 7.49 11.92
C GLY A 171 -3.13 8.37 12.39
N TRP A 172 -2.22 7.84 13.24
CA TRP A 172 -0.99 8.54 13.59
C TRP A 172 -0.17 8.88 12.33
N MET A 173 0.33 10.11 12.26
CA MET A 173 1.15 10.62 11.17
C MET A 173 2.27 11.49 11.73
N LEU A 174 3.39 11.56 11.00
CA LEU A 174 4.46 12.51 11.29
C LEU A 174 3.96 13.94 11.10
N SER A 175 3.93 14.70 12.19
CA SER A 175 3.60 16.13 12.16
C SER A 175 4.73 16.95 11.53
N PRO A 176 4.49 18.13 10.93
CA PRO A 176 5.55 19.02 10.48
C PRO A 176 6.57 19.32 11.60
N VAL A 177 7.82 19.58 11.23
CA VAL A 177 8.86 20.00 12.19
C VAL A 177 8.51 21.38 12.72
N GLU A 178 8.39 21.50 14.03
CA GLU A 178 8.13 22.77 14.70
C GLU A 178 9.38 23.65 14.68
N GLU A 179 9.20 24.97 14.62
CA GLU A 179 10.31 25.92 14.65
C GLU A 179 11.13 25.79 15.95
N ALA A 180 10.50 25.37 17.05
CA ALA A 180 11.16 25.16 18.34
C ALA A 180 11.97 23.84 18.43
N ASP A 181 11.86 22.93 17.47
CA ASP A 181 12.53 21.62 17.55
C ASP A 181 14.05 21.76 17.43
N PRO A 182 14.86 21.53 18.48
CA PRO A 182 16.26 21.96 18.50
C PRO A 182 17.11 21.43 17.32
N LEU A 183 16.81 20.21 16.87
CA LEU A 183 17.56 19.50 15.83
C LEU A 183 16.86 19.53 14.46
N GLY A 184 15.62 20.03 14.38
CA GLY A 184 14.85 20.07 13.16
C GLY A 184 14.62 18.69 12.54
N ILE A 185 14.42 17.64 13.36
CA ILE A 185 14.33 16.25 12.90
C ILE A 185 12.99 15.99 12.20
N GLU A 186 13.05 15.56 10.94
CA GLU A 186 11.89 15.16 10.17
C GLU A 186 11.46 13.73 10.52
N HIS A 187 12.39 12.77 10.47
CA HIS A 187 12.19 11.35 10.77
C HIS A 187 13.53 10.61 10.91
N CYS A 188 13.51 9.35 11.34
CA CYS A 188 14.68 8.47 11.30
C CYS A 188 15.02 8.11 9.85
N SER A 189 16.24 8.43 9.42
CA SER A 189 16.72 8.11 8.07
C SER A 189 17.09 6.63 7.95
N HIS A 190 17.93 6.11 8.86
CA HIS A 190 18.33 4.71 8.88
C HIS A 190 19.03 4.33 10.19
N HIS A 191 19.08 3.03 10.46
CA HIS A 191 19.89 2.42 11.51
C HIS A 191 21.09 1.71 10.90
N THR A 192 22.31 2.00 11.35
CA THR A 192 23.53 1.42 10.81
C THR A 192 24.01 0.25 11.67
N ILE A 193 24.14 -0.90 11.03
CA ILE A 193 24.62 -2.15 11.62
C ILE A 193 25.92 -2.52 10.92
N LEU A 194 27.02 -2.51 11.65
CA LEU A 194 28.32 -2.92 11.14
C LEU A 194 28.44 -4.44 11.15
N THR A 195 28.90 -5.01 10.05
CA THR A 195 29.00 -6.46 9.90
C THR A 195 30.24 -6.89 9.15
N LYS A 196 30.82 -8.03 9.55
CA LYS A 196 31.83 -8.77 8.75
C LYS A 196 31.17 -9.83 7.86
N GLN A 197 29.88 -10.09 8.04
CA GLN A 197 29.13 -11.18 7.42
C GLN A 197 27.83 -10.64 6.79
N PRO A 198 27.92 -9.83 5.72
CA PRO A 198 26.74 -9.24 5.08
C PRO A 198 25.75 -10.30 4.60
N GLU A 199 26.21 -11.48 4.19
CA GLU A 199 25.33 -12.58 3.81
C GLU A 199 24.50 -13.13 4.98
N ARG A 200 25.05 -13.15 6.21
CA ARG A 200 24.27 -13.52 7.40
C ARG A 200 23.17 -12.49 7.66
N ALA A 201 23.54 -11.21 7.61
CA ALA A 201 22.60 -10.11 7.79
C ALA A 201 21.46 -10.16 6.75
N LEU A 202 21.75 -10.45 5.48
CA LEU A 202 20.73 -10.59 4.44
C LEU A 202 19.87 -11.84 4.63
N ARG A 203 20.43 -12.98 5.01
CA ARG A 203 19.63 -14.16 5.35
C ARG A 203 18.63 -13.85 6.47
N PHE A 204 19.04 -13.08 7.47
CA PHE A 204 18.14 -12.65 8.54
C PHE A 204 17.11 -11.63 8.05
N ALA A 205 17.55 -10.45 7.59
CA ALA A 205 16.68 -9.32 7.33
C ALA A 205 15.80 -9.47 6.08
N VAL A 206 16.30 -10.14 5.03
CA VAL A 206 15.59 -10.34 3.77
C VAL A 206 14.88 -11.68 3.77
N ASN A 207 15.60 -12.78 3.95
CA ASN A 207 15.01 -14.11 3.76
C ASN A 207 14.12 -14.50 4.95
N ALA A 208 14.58 -14.26 6.17
CA ALA A 208 13.84 -14.68 7.37
C ALA A 208 12.77 -13.66 7.80
N LEU A 209 12.95 -12.37 7.52
CA LEU A 209 11.99 -11.31 7.93
C LEU A 209 11.22 -10.66 6.77
N GLY A 210 11.55 -10.94 5.51
CA GLY A 210 10.85 -10.40 4.34
C GLY A 210 11.24 -8.96 3.95
N GLY A 211 12.39 -8.47 4.42
CA GLY A 211 12.93 -7.16 4.00
C GLY A 211 13.35 -7.15 2.54
N THR A 212 13.52 -5.94 1.97
CA THR A 212 13.92 -5.74 0.58
C THR A 212 15.20 -4.92 0.49
N VAL A 213 16.19 -5.38 -0.27
CA VAL A 213 17.38 -4.56 -0.57
C VAL A 213 16.96 -3.43 -1.50
N VAL A 214 17.09 -2.18 -1.05
CA VAL A 214 16.66 -1.00 -1.81
C VAL A 214 17.81 -0.20 -2.40
N HIS A 215 18.99 -0.27 -1.79
CA HIS A 215 20.18 0.42 -2.29
C HIS A 215 21.46 -0.30 -1.85
N ARG A 216 22.50 -0.22 -2.67
CA ARG A 216 23.87 -0.62 -2.33
C ARG A 216 24.79 0.52 -2.72
N GLY A 217 25.72 0.85 -1.84
CA GLY A 217 26.57 2.01 -2.06
C GLY A 217 27.76 2.06 -1.12
N ARG A 218 28.55 3.10 -1.30
CA ARG A 218 29.72 3.40 -0.51
C ARG A 218 29.39 4.57 0.41
N ASN A 219 29.64 4.40 1.71
CA ASN A 219 29.53 5.48 2.68
C ASN A 219 30.94 5.98 2.99
N GLU A 220 31.36 7.02 2.26
CA GLU A 220 32.72 7.57 2.38
C GLU A 220 32.99 8.22 3.75
N LEU A 221 31.95 8.63 4.48
CA LEU A 221 32.10 9.23 5.80
C LEU A 221 32.42 8.19 6.88
N LEU A 222 31.87 6.99 6.74
CA LEU A 222 32.16 5.86 7.64
C LEU A 222 33.29 4.97 7.11
N GLY A 223 33.66 5.10 5.84
CA GLY A 223 34.56 4.17 5.15
C GLY A 223 33.96 2.77 5.10
N THR A 224 32.71 2.64 4.63
CA THR A 224 32.00 1.35 4.58
C THR A 224 31.44 1.05 3.19
N ALA A 225 31.43 -0.23 2.82
CA ALA A 225 30.54 -0.75 1.78
C ALA A 225 29.20 -1.12 2.41
N SER A 226 28.11 -0.50 1.95
CA SER A 226 26.82 -0.52 2.63
C SER A 226 25.72 -1.12 1.77
N ILE A 227 24.84 -1.90 2.41
CA ILE A 227 23.63 -2.48 1.83
C ILE A 227 22.44 -1.99 2.65
N TYR A 228 21.55 -1.26 2.00
CA TYR A 228 20.34 -0.73 2.61
C TYR A 228 19.17 -1.68 2.39
N VAL A 229 18.54 -2.11 3.48
CA VAL A 229 17.39 -3.01 3.49
C VAL A 229 16.20 -2.26 4.08
N ALA A 230 15.14 -2.12 3.30
CA ALA A 230 13.84 -1.66 3.79
C ALA A 230 13.12 -2.84 4.44
N LEU A 231 12.75 -2.70 5.71
CA LEU A 231 11.98 -3.68 6.46
C LEU A 231 10.88 -2.94 7.22
N ALA A 232 9.62 -3.24 6.88
CA ALA A 232 8.47 -2.51 7.37
C ALA A 232 8.59 -0.99 7.15
N ASP A 233 8.53 -0.19 8.21
CA ASP A 233 8.66 1.27 8.20
C ASP A 233 10.11 1.76 8.36
N THR A 234 11.09 0.85 8.37
CA THR A 234 12.45 1.12 8.80
C THR A 234 13.48 0.80 7.71
N LEU A 235 14.53 1.61 7.62
CA LEU A 235 15.67 1.38 6.74
C LEU A 235 16.89 0.96 7.58
N LEU A 236 17.45 -0.20 7.26
CA LEU A 236 18.65 -0.74 7.91
C LEU A 236 19.83 -0.65 6.95
N GLU A 237 20.93 -0.05 7.37
CA GLU A 237 22.21 -0.04 6.65
C GLU A 237 23.10 -1.14 7.22
N TYR A 238 23.29 -2.23 6.47
CA TYR A 238 24.31 -3.23 6.78
C TYR A 238 25.64 -2.81 6.14
N ALA A 239 26.56 -2.34 6.98
CA ALA A 239 27.79 -1.69 6.57
C ALA A 239 29.02 -2.55 6.89
N VAL A 240 29.85 -2.81 5.89
CA VAL A 240 31.14 -3.50 6.03
C VAL A 240 32.25 -2.44 6.10
N PRO A 241 32.87 -2.21 7.27
CA PRO A 241 33.84 -1.13 7.44
C PRO A 241 35.25 -1.51 6.97
N ASP A 242 35.94 -0.55 6.35
CA ASP A 242 37.31 -0.71 5.94
C ASP A 242 38.26 -0.82 7.14
N PRO A 243 39.32 -1.63 7.05
CA PRO A 243 40.36 -1.68 8.09
C PRO A 243 40.91 -0.30 8.46
N GLY A 244 41.07 -0.05 9.75
CA GLY A 244 41.65 1.19 10.28
C GLY A 244 40.64 2.33 10.48
N THR A 245 39.38 2.18 10.08
CA THR A 245 38.32 3.16 10.36
C THR A 245 37.81 3.03 11.81
N PRO A 246 37.24 4.09 12.41
CA PRO A 246 36.56 3.99 13.70
C PRO A 246 35.41 2.97 13.70
N ALA A 247 34.69 2.84 12.59
CA ALA A 247 33.66 1.81 12.43
C ALA A 247 34.26 0.40 12.49
N HIS A 248 35.42 0.17 11.88
CA HIS A 248 36.11 -1.12 11.98
C HIS A 248 36.56 -1.45 13.40
N ALA A 249 37.07 -0.46 14.15
CA ALA A 249 37.44 -0.64 15.55
C ALA A 249 36.22 -0.97 16.44
N ASP A 250 35.10 -0.30 16.21
CA ASP A 250 33.85 -0.56 16.92
C ASP A 250 33.32 -1.98 16.64
N LEU A 251 33.29 -2.40 15.37
CA LEU A 251 32.92 -3.75 14.99
C LEU A 251 33.86 -4.81 15.59
N ALA A 252 35.16 -4.51 15.69
CA ALA A 252 36.12 -5.42 16.32
C ALA A 252 35.84 -5.63 17.82
N ALA A 253 35.36 -4.60 18.53
CA ALA A 253 34.99 -4.69 19.94
C ALA A 253 33.72 -5.53 20.20
N HIS A 254 32.90 -5.74 19.17
CA HIS A 254 31.64 -6.50 19.26
C HIS A 254 31.71 -7.90 18.63
N ALA A 255 32.86 -8.28 18.06
CA ALA A 255 33.06 -9.58 17.44
C ALA A 255 32.82 -10.74 18.44
N PRO A 256 32.28 -11.88 18.00
CA PRO A 256 31.98 -12.26 16.60
C PRO A 256 30.63 -11.73 16.07
N ASN A 257 29.87 -11.02 16.89
CA ASN A 257 28.57 -10.47 16.54
C ASN A 257 28.73 -9.16 15.75
N ASP A 258 27.63 -8.71 15.15
CA ASP A 258 27.56 -7.40 14.49
C ASP A 258 27.51 -6.30 15.56
N SER A 259 27.84 -5.07 15.15
CA SER A 259 27.69 -3.90 16.01
C SER A 259 26.52 -3.06 15.54
N TYR A 260 25.61 -2.73 16.45
CA TYR A 260 24.62 -1.70 16.18
C TYR A 260 25.29 -0.34 16.43
N TYR A 261 25.69 0.33 15.35
CA TYR A 261 26.66 1.40 15.40
C TYR A 261 26.03 2.78 15.57
N SER A 262 25.06 3.14 14.73
CA SER A 262 24.50 4.49 14.73
C SER A 262 23.01 4.51 14.37
N ILE A 263 22.36 5.60 14.79
CA ILE A 263 21.07 6.03 14.25
C ILE A 263 21.29 7.34 13.53
N THR A 264 20.86 7.40 12.27
CA THR A 264 20.96 8.60 11.45
C THR A 264 19.59 9.24 11.29
N TRP A 265 19.49 10.54 11.57
CA TRP A 265 18.25 11.31 11.51
C TRP A 265 18.20 12.16 10.25
N LYS A 266 17.05 12.16 9.58
CA LYS A 266 16.76 13.15 8.54
C LYS A 266 16.44 14.48 9.21
N VAL A 267 17.19 15.52 8.88
CA VAL A 267 17.00 16.87 9.42
C VAL A 267 16.77 17.89 8.31
N THR A 268 16.14 18.99 8.71
CA THR A 268 15.84 20.13 7.83
C THR A 268 17.07 21.00 7.54
N ASP A 269 17.99 21.12 8.50
CA ASP A 269 19.15 22.02 8.43
C ASP A 269 20.29 21.45 9.31
N LEU A 270 21.46 21.19 8.72
CA LEU A 270 22.63 20.67 9.44
C LEU A 270 23.34 21.75 10.25
N ASP A 271 23.33 23.00 9.79
CA ASP A 271 23.97 24.11 10.51
C ASP A 271 23.20 24.42 11.79
N ARG A 272 21.88 24.21 11.78
CA ARG A 272 21.06 24.21 13.00
C ARG A 272 21.51 23.13 13.97
N VAL A 273 21.65 21.88 13.50
CA VAL A 273 22.05 20.74 14.33
C VAL A 273 23.43 20.96 14.94
N GLU A 274 24.42 21.32 14.11
CA GLU A 274 25.79 21.55 14.55
C GLU A 274 25.85 22.65 15.60
N ARG A 275 25.22 23.82 15.36
CA ARG A 275 25.18 24.91 16.34
C ARG A 275 24.57 24.47 17.67
N HIS A 276 23.44 23.77 17.63
CA HIS A 276 22.75 23.30 18.84
C HIS A 276 23.61 22.30 19.63
N LEU A 277 24.17 21.30 18.95
CA LEU A 277 24.97 20.25 19.59
C LEU A 277 26.31 20.81 20.12
N THR A 278 27.00 21.64 19.37
CA THR A 278 28.24 22.29 19.84
C THR A 278 27.99 23.22 21.03
N ALA A 279 26.85 23.92 21.08
CA ALA A 279 26.48 24.72 22.25
C ALA A 279 26.27 23.87 23.53
N LEU A 280 25.97 22.58 23.37
CA LEU A 280 25.86 21.60 24.47
C LEU A 280 27.20 20.90 24.79
N GLY A 281 28.29 21.26 24.11
CA GLY A 281 29.60 20.64 24.27
C GLY A 281 29.78 19.33 23.50
N VAL A 282 28.91 19.04 22.54
CA VAL A 282 29.00 17.83 21.70
C VAL A 282 29.97 18.10 20.55
N THR A 283 30.97 17.24 20.42
CA THR A 283 31.97 17.32 19.35
C THR A 283 31.46 16.65 18.08
N ILE A 284 31.70 17.28 16.93
CA ILE A 284 31.40 16.70 15.63
C ILE A 284 32.63 15.93 15.15
N ARG A 285 32.47 14.61 14.97
CA ARG A 285 33.55 13.73 14.51
C ARG A 285 33.86 13.96 13.04
N THR A 286 32.80 14.02 12.22
CA THR A 286 32.91 14.16 10.77
C THR A 286 31.72 14.96 10.23
N ARG A 287 31.97 15.80 9.23
CA ARG A 287 30.96 16.61 8.55
C ARG A 287 31.25 16.68 7.05
N SER A 288 30.23 16.40 6.23
CA SER A 288 30.16 16.73 4.81
C SER A 288 29.12 17.82 4.58
N ALA A 289 28.88 18.24 3.33
CA ALA A 289 27.81 19.20 3.02
C ALA A 289 26.41 18.72 3.43
N GLU A 290 26.16 17.41 3.41
CA GLU A 290 24.82 16.81 3.58
C GLU A 290 24.68 15.87 4.77
N THR A 291 25.76 15.60 5.51
CA THR A 291 25.73 14.71 6.68
C THR A 291 26.72 15.18 7.74
N LEU A 292 26.35 15.07 9.02
CA LEU A 292 27.30 15.12 10.13
C LEU A 292 27.13 13.91 11.05
N ILE A 293 28.21 13.57 11.75
CA ILE A 293 28.25 12.48 12.73
C ILE A 293 28.90 13.00 14.01
N THR A 294 28.27 12.79 15.16
CA THR A 294 28.80 13.22 16.47
C THR A 294 29.89 12.27 16.98
N GLU A 295 30.74 12.79 17.87
CA GLU A 295 31.72 11.98 18.60
C GLU A 295 31.06 11.29 19.81
N PRO A 296 30.96 9.94 19.83
CA PRO A 296 30.40 9.12 20.90
C PRO A 296 30.75 9.55 22.32
N ASP A 297 32.02 9.89 22.57
CA ASP A 297 32.51 10.28 23.91
C ASP A 297 31.79 11.50 24.47
N THR A 298 31.24 12.34 23.61
CA THR A 298 30.47 13.54 23.97
C THR A 298 28.99 13.43 23.63
N SER A 299 28.54 12.27 23.14
CA SER A 299 27.19 12.10 22.60
C SER A 299 26.49 10.82 23.06
N LEU A 300 26.54 10.57 24.38
CA LEU A 300 25.93 9.39 25.01
C LEU A 300 26.42 8.08 24.37
N GLY A 301 27.74 7.96 24.14
CA GLY A 301 28.38 6.73 23.64
C GLY A 301 27.95 6.28 22.24
N ILE A 302 27.15 7.09 21.52
CA ILE A 302 26.57 6.74 20.23
C ILE A 302 27.01 7.78 19.19
N PRO A 303 27.55 7.37 18.03
CA PRO A 303 27.78 8.26 16.91
C PRO A 303 26.43 8.59 16.26
N TRP A 304 25.82 9.72 16.64
CA TRP A 304 24.54 10.14 16.07
C TRP A 304 24.77 10.75 14.69
N GLY A 305 24.12 10.16 13.68
CA GLY A 305 24.12 10.69 12.34
C GLY A 305 23.00 11.71 12.17
N PHE A 306 23.27 12.76 11.41
CA PHE A 306 22.26 13.71 10.95
C PHE A 306 22.52 13.99 9.49
N THR A 307 21.48 13.93 8.66
CA THR A 307 21.62 14.13 7.22
C THR A 307 20.48 14.96 6.66
N THR A 308 20.78 15.81 5.68
CA THR A 308 19.76 16.43 4.83
C THR A 308 19.42 15.56 3.63
N ARG A 309 20.16 14.48 3.38
CA ARG A 309 19.94 13.57 2.26
C ARG A 309 18.78 12.63 2.53
N LEU A 310 17.97 12.39 1.49
CA LEU A 310 17.02 11.28 1.48
C LEU A 310 17.70 9.99 1.05
N GLN A 311 17.42 8.91 1.77
CA GLN A 311 17.96 7.61 1.41
C GLN A 311 17.08 6.97 0.32
N PRO A 312 17.68 6.47 -0.77
CA PRO A 312 16.93 5.77 -1.81
C PRO A 312 16.16 4.58 -1.24
N GLY A 313 14.86 4.53 -1.54
CA GLY A 313 13.97 3.45 -1.09
C GLY A 313 13.65 3.47 0.41
N ASP A 314 13.84 4.60 1.09
CA ASP A 314 13.34 4.78 2.46
C ASP A 314 11.81 4.55 2.50
N PRO A 315 11.31 3.54 3.24
CA PRO A 315 9.89 3.21 3.28
C PRO A 315 9.03 4.36 3.82
N LYS A 316 9.60 5.31 4.57
CA LYS A 316 8.87 6.46 5.13
C LYS A 316 8.50 7.51 4.08
N LEU A 317 9.17 7.49 2.93
CA LEU A 317 8.79 8.31 1.77
C LEU A 317 7.49 7.81 1.10
N ASN A 318 7.10 6.56 1.40
CA ASN A 318 5.84 5.98 0.94
C ASN A 318 4.71 6.14 1.98
N LEU A 319 5.01 6.61 3.19
CA LEU A 319 4.05 6.87 4.26
C LEU A 319 3.42 8.28 4.14
N PRO A 320 2.16 8.47 4.54
CA PRO A 320 1.54 9.80 4.57
C PRO A 320 2.29 10.71 5.56
N GLY A 321 2.92 11.79 5.07
CA GLY A 321 3.53 12.83 5.93
C GLY A 321 5.07 12.98 5.85
N GLY A 322 5.79 12.10 5.15
CA GLY A 322 7.23 12.23 4.92
C GLY A 322 7.57 13.39 3.99
N ARG A 323 7.79 14.59 4.53
CA ARG A 323 8.40 15.69 3.76
C ARG A 323 9.90 15.47 3.68
N SER A 324 10.47 15.75 2.52
CA SER A 324 11.84 16.25 2.42
C SER A 324 11.99 17.02 1.11
N ARG A 325 12.46 18.27 1.25
CA ARG A 325 13.03 19.08 0.17
C ARG A 325 14.51 18.77 0.16
N VAL A 326 15.07 18.39 -0.99
CA VAL A 326 16.51 18.57 -1.26
C VAL A 326 16.65 19.17 -2.65
N ALA A 327 17.24 20.35 -2.68
CA ALA A 327 17.79 20.97 -3.88
C ALA A 327 19.13 20.26 -4.19
N VAL A 328 19.27 19.73 -5.40
CA VAL A 328 20.53 19.16 -5.87
C VAL A 328 21.36 20.28 -6.49
N GLY A 329 22.51 20.57 -5.88
CA GLY A 329 23.55 21.43 -6.43
C GLY A 329 24.32 20.73 -7.54
N GLU A 330 24.57 21.46 -8.62
CA GLU A 330 25.22 21.04 -9.86
C GLU A 330 26.67 20.54 -9.65
N ILE A 331 26.99 19.39 -10.24
CA ILE A 331 28.32 19.14 -10.80
C ILE A 331 28.12 18.67 -12.24
N ALA A 332 28.68 19.45 -13.16
CA ALA A 332 28.53 19.31 -14.59
C ALA A 332 29.13 18.00 -15.13
N SER A 333 28.32 17.21 -15.83
CA SER A 333 28.77 16.44 -16.98
C SER A 333 27.60 15.94 -17.83
N GLY A 334 27.53 16.41 -19.08
CA GLY A 334 26.90 15.69 -20.19
C GLY A 334 25.39 15.88 -20.37
N GLN A 335 25.03 16.73 -21.33
CA GLN A 335 23.69 16.98 -21.85
C GLN A 335 22.75 15.75 -21.85
N ARG A 336 21.78 15.72 -20.96
CA ARG A 336 20.43 15.17 -21.17
C ARG A 336 19.44 16.22 -20.64
N GLY A 337 18.49 16.64 -21.47
CA GLY A 337 17.59 17.76 -21.16
C GLY A 337 16.86 17.56 -19.83
N SER A 338 17.06 18.48 -18.89
CA SER A 338 16.30 18.56 -17.65
C SER A 338 14.86 18.96 -17.97
N GLN A 339 13.91 18.02 -17.91
CA GLN A 339 12.50 18.42 -17.80
C GLN A 339 12.30 19.01 -16.40
N MET A 340 12.10 20.33 -16.34
CA MET A 340 11.67 21.00 -15.12
C MET A 340 10.32 20.41 -14.67
N GLN A 341 10.15 20.18 -13.37
CA GLN A 341 8.86 19.75 -12.82
C GLN A 341 7.76 20.77 -13.20
N PRO A 342 6.55 20.32 -13.59
CA PRO A 342 5.47 21.20 -14.01
C PRO A 342 5.07 22.16 -12.89
N ALA A 343 4.88 23.46 -13.17
CA ALA A 343 4.44 24.41 -12.16
C ALA A 343 2.96 24.23 -11.76
N SER A 344 2.17 23.59 -12.64
CA SER A 344 0.76 23.30 -12.45
C SER A 344 0.34 21.93 -13.01
N VAL A 345 -0.50 21.22 -12.26
CA VAL A 345 -1.14 19.97 -12.69
C VAL A 345 -2.66 20.14 -12.67
N LEU A 346 -3.32 19.76 -13.76
CA LEU A 346 -4.77 19.67 -13.85
C LEU A 346 -5.21 18.21 -13.91
N VAL A 347 -6.09 17.80 -13.00
CA VAL A 347 -6.67 16.45 -12.98
C VAL A 347 -8.14 16.53 -13.39
N VAL A 348 -8.53 15.82 -14.44
CA VAL A 348 -9.92 15.78 -14.93
C VAL A 348 -10.55 14.44 -14.56
N GLY A 349 -11.34 14.45 -13.50
CA GLY A 349 -12.04 13.29 -12.93
C GLY A 349 -11.89 13.23 -11.40
N ALA A 350 -12.97 13.49 -10.67
CA ALA A 350 -12.98 13.64 -9.21
C ALA A 350 -13.31 12.35 -8.43
N SER A 351 -12.81 11.21 -8.89
CA SER A 351 -13.03 9.89 -8.27
C SER A 351 -11.69 9.26 -7.88
N ALA A 352 -11.69 7.98 -7.47
CA ALA A 352 -10.50 7.25 -7.02
C ALA A 352 -9.21 7.52 -7.83
N GLY A 353 -9.21 7.40 -9.17
CA GLY A 353 -8.01 7.63 -9.98
C GLY A 353 -7.47 9.06 -9.88
N GLY A 354 -8.36 10.06 -9.97
CA GLY A 354 -7.95 11.46 -9.88
C GLY A 354 -7.51 11.85 -8.47
N LEU A 355 -8.29 11.49 -7.44
CA LEU A 355 -7.90 11.78 -6.06
C LEU A 355 -6.59 11.07 -5.68
N CYS A 356 -6.42 9.79 -6.03
CA CYS A 356 -5.17 9.08 -5.75
C CYS A 356 -3.99 9.70 -6.49
N THR A 357 -4.19 10.28 -7.68
CA THR A 357 -3.12 10.99 -8.40
C THR A 357 -2.71 12.24 -7.62
N VAL A 358 -3.68 13.01 -7.15
CA VAL A 358 -3.44 14.20 -6.32
C VAL A 358 -2.73 13.84 -5.01
N GLU A 359 -3.19 12.80 -4.32
CA GLU A 359 -2.58 12.31 -3.09
C GLU A 359 -1.15 11.82 -3.34
N ALA A 360 -0.92 11.09 -4.43
CA ALA A 360 0.41 10.61 -4.81
C ALA A 360 1.35 11.76 -5.18
N LEU A 361 0.88 12.79 -5.89
CA LEU A 361 1.65 14.00 -6.17
C LEU A 361 2.04 14.72 -4.87
N ARG A 362 1.09 14.92 -3.96
CA ARG A 362 1.36 15.58 -2.67
C ARG A 362 2.31 14.76 -1.79
N ARG A 363 2.12 13.44 -1.72
CA ARG A 363 3.01 12.49 -1.03
C ARG A 363 4.41 12.49 -1.65
N GLY A 364 4.51 12.54 -2.98
CA GLY A 364 5.76 12.68 -3.73
C GLY A 364 6.38 14.09 -3.70
N GLY A 365 5.85 15.00 -2.88
CA GLY A 365 6.46 16.30 -2.63
C GLY A 365 6.05 17.42 -3.58
N TYR A 366 5.16 17.18 -4.55
CA TYR A 366 4.70 18.19 -5.50
C TYR A 366 4.12 19.43 -4.79
N LYS A 367 4.73 20.60 -5.01
CA LYS A 367 4.30 21.89 -4.41
C LYS A 367 3.54 22.80 -5.35
N GLY A 368 3.50 22.46 -6.65
CA GLY A 368 2.79 23.24 -7.64
C GLY A 368 1.28 23.24 -7.44
N ARG A 369 0.60 24.11 -8.18
CA ARG A 369 -0.86 24.20 -8.14
C ARG A 369 -1.48 22.91 -8.66
N ILE A 370 -2.51 22.43 -7.98
CA ILE A 370 -3.32 21.32 -8.46
C ILE A 370 -4.77 21.80 -8.54
N THR A 371 -5.38 21.65 -9.71
CA THR A 371 -6.82 21.77 -9.88
C THR A 371 -7.38 20.38 -10.18
N LEU A 372 -8.49 20.01 -9.54
CA LEU A 372 -9.18 18.76 -9.78
C LEU A 372 -10.62 19.05 -10.18
N ILE A 373 -10.97 18.68 -11.41
CA ILE A 373 -12.28 18.91 -12.02
C ILE A 373 -13.13 17.63 -11.94
N GLY A 374 -14.38 17.75 -11.53
CA GLY A 374 -15.38 16.67 -11.55
C GLY A 374 -16.71 17.17 -12.11
N ASP A 375 -17.37 16.32 -12.90
CA ASP A 375 -18.73 16.56 -13.39
C ASP A 375 -19.79 16.33 -12.31
N GLU A 376 -19.52 15.45 -11.34
CA GLU A 376 -20.39 15.25 -10.19
C GLU A 376 -20.22 16.37 -9.13
N PRO A 377 -21.29 16.82 -8.46
CA PRO A 377 -21.22 17.88 -7.44
C PRO A 377 -20.68 17.38 -6.09
N HIS A 378 -20.47 16.07 -5.96
CA HIS A 378 -20.10 15.41 -4.71
C HIS A 378 -18.59 15.41 -4.49
N ALA A 379 -18.16 15.44 -3.23
CA ALA A 379 -16.77 15.16 -2.89
C ALA A 379 -16.38 13.73 -3.34
N PRO A 380 -15.09 13.47 -3.66
CA PRO A 380 -14.66 12.16 -4.14
C PRO A 380 -15.07 11.00 -3.23
N TYR A 381 -15.70 9.98 -3.80
CA TYR A 381 -16.22 8.81 -3.10
C TYR A 381 -15.82 7.50 -3.81
N ASP A 382 -15.92 6.38 -3.09
CA ASP A 382 -15.60 5.05 -3.57
C ASP A 382 -16.82 4.42 -4.24
N ARG A 383 -16.63 3.84 -5.43
CA ARG A 383 -17.71 3.27 -6.24
C ARG A 383 -18.09 1.82 -5.90
N PRO A 384 -17.19 0.92 -5.44
CA PRO A 384 -17.56 -0.46 -5.11
C PRO A 384 -18.69 -0.63 -4.06
N PRO A 385 -18.84 0.22 -3.03
CA PRO A 385 -19.96 0.14 -2.10
C PRO A 385 -21.32 0.48 -2.72
N LEU A 386 -21.35 1.15 -3.88
CA LEU A 386 -22.57 1.66 -4.50
C LEU A 386 -23.53 0.58 -4.98
N SER A 387 -23.06 -0.58 -5.42
CA SER A 387 -23.89 -1.75 -5.79
C SER A 387 -24.21 -2.66 -4.61
N LYS A 388 -23.60 -2.40 -3.44
CA LYS A 388 -23.61 -3.26 -2.26
C LYS A 388 -24.21 -2.52 -1.07
N GLN A 389 -23.38 -2.05 -0.15
CA GLN A 389 -23.81 -1.53 1.16
C GLN A 389 -24.66 -0.26 1.04
N VAL A 390 -24.39 0.61 0.08
CA VAL A 390 -25.17 1.85 -0.12
C VAL A 390 -26.51 1.54 -0.78
N LEU A 391 -26.54 0.69 -1.82
CA LEU A 391 -27.78 0.26 -2.48
C LEU A 391 -28.68 -0.52 -1.52
N HIS A 392 -28.10 -1.42 -0.73
CA HIS A 392 -28.79 -2.14 0.34
C HIS A 392 -29.31 -1.20 1.45
N GLY A 393 -28.68 -0.04 1.63
CA GLY A 393 -28.98 0.89 2.72
C GLY A 393 -28.36 0.53 4.07
N ALA A 394 -27.40 -0.39 4.09
CA ALA A 394 -26.60 -0.65 5.29
C ALA A 394 -25.61 0.50 5.58
N TRP A 395 -25.20 1.23 4.55
CA TRP A 395 -24.35 2.42 4.64
C TRP A 395 -25.13 3.64 4.16
N GLU A 396 -25.04 4.73 4.92
CA GLU A 396 -25.40 6.05 4.41
C GLU A 396 -24.35 6.52 3.38
N PRO A 397 -24.76 7.31 2.37
CA PRO A 397 -23.91 7.76 1.26
C PRO A 397 -22.55 8.34 1.68
N GLU A 398 -22.52 9.10 2.76
CA GLU A 398 -21.33 9.81 3.25
C GLU A 398 -20.22 8.82 3.65
N ARG A 399 -20.59 7.60 4.05
CA ARG A 399 -19.62 6.54 4.39
C ARG A 399 -18.84 6.06 3.18
N ALA A 400 -19.33 6.29 1.96
CA ALA A 400 -18.60 5.99 0.73
C ALA A 400 -17.53 7.05 0.42
N ALA A 401 -17.46 8.19 1.13
CA ALA A 401 -16.44 9.20 0.88
C ALA A 401 -15.02 8.60 0.96
N LEU A 402 -14.18 8.89 -0.02
CA LEU A 402 -12.80 8.37 -0.06
C LEU A 402 -11.97 8.94 1.09
N ARG A 403 -12.26 10.19 1.47
CA ARG A 403 -11.58 10.92 2.54
C ARG A 403 -12.56 11.84 3.26
N PRO A 404 -12.35 12.09 4.57
CA PRO A 404 -13.07 13.14 5.27
C PRO A 404 -12.68 14.52 4.73
N SER A 405 -13.59 15.49 4.86
CA SER A 405 -13.40 16.87 4.36
C SER A 405 -12.10 17.53 4.84
N GLN A 406 -11.71 17.31 6.09
CA GLN A 406 -10.45 17.84 6.65
C GLN A 406 -9.22 17.31 5.90
N ALA A 407 -9.21 16.02 5.52
CA ALA A 407 -8.12 15.43 4.78
C ALA A 407 -8.06 15.95 3.34
N LEU A 408 -9.21 16.17 2.69
CA LEU A 408 -9.28 16.80 1.37
C LEU A 408 -8.75 18.25 1.40
N ALA A 409 -9.11 19.02 2.43
CA ALA A 409 -8.62 20.38 2.61
C ALA A 409 -7.09 20.42 2.78
N ALA A 410 -6.51 19.45 3.50
CA ALA A 410 -5.07 19.34 3.71
C ALA A 410 -4.27 19.07 2.42
N LEU A 411 -4.92 18.61 1.34
CA LEU A 411 -4.27 18.41 0.04
C LEU A 411 -3.94 19.72 -0.68
N ASN A 412 -4.53 20.86 -0.27
CA ASN A 412 -4.35 22.17 -0.92
C ASN A 412 -4.60 22.08 -2.44
N VAL A 413 -5.84 21.75 -2.81
CA VAL A 413 -6.28 21.48 -4.18
C VAL A 413 -7.47 22.36 -4.48
N ASP A 414 -7.50 22.93 -5.67
CA ASP A 414 -8.65 23.66 -6.18
C ASP A 414 -9.66 22.64 -6.73
N PHE A 415 -10.66 22.29 -5.92
CA PHE A 415 -11.76 21.41 -6.33
C PHE A 415 -12.78 22.20 -7.16
N VAL A 416 -13.03 21.72 -8.38
CA VAL A 416 -14.05 22.25 -9.30
C VAL A 416 -15.04 21.11 -9.54
N LEU A 417 -16.06 21.01 -8.69
CA LEU A 417 -17.07 19.94 -8.72
C LEU A 417 -18.35 20.46 -9.37
N GLY A 418 -19.10 19.57 -10.02
CA GLY A 418 -20.33 19.93 -10.74
C GLY A 418 -20.11 20.74 -12.02
N ASP A 419 -18.90 20.72 -12.59
CA ASP A 419 -18.57 21.47 -13.82
C ASP A 419 -17.78 20.56 -14.77
N ALA A 420 -18.48 19.93 -15.70
CA ALA A 420 -17.91 18.90 -16.57
C ALA A 420 -16.87 19.47 -17.54
N ALA A 421 -15.78 18.73 -17.77
CA ALA A 421 -14.88 19.01 -18.88
C ALA A 421 -15.54 18.63 -20.22
N VAL A 422 -15.50 19.55 -21.19
CA VAL A 422 -16.19 19.42 -22.48
C VAL A 422 -15.26 19.66 -23.68
N GLY A 423 -13.99 19.96 -23.45
CA GLY A 423 -12.99 20.09 -24.51
C GLY A 423 -11.56 20.10 -23.97
N LEU A 424 -10.63 19.57 -24.76
CA LEU A 424 -9.18 19.62 -24.54
C LEU A 424 -8.48 20.12 -25.80
N ASP A 425 -7.66 21.16 -25.66
CA ASP A 425 -6.59 21.45 -26.61
C ASP A 425 -5.29 20.84 -26.09
N ALA A 426 -4.85 19.72 -26.68
CA ALA A 426 -3.67 19.01 -26.22
C ALA A 426 -2.36 19.77 -26.50
N LYS A 427 -2.32 20.63 -27.53
CA LYS A 427 -1.12 21.42 -27.87
C LYS A 427 -0.94 22.57 -26.89
N ALA A 428 -2.03 23.26 -26.57
CA ALA A 428 -2.02 24.33 -25.58
C ALA A 428 -2.03 23.82 -24.13
N ARG A 429 -2.41 22.55 -23.91
CA ARG A 429 -2.70 21.96 -22.59
C ARG A 429 -3.74 22.78 -21.83
N THR A 430 -4.86 23.00 -22.50
CA THR A 430 -6.00 23.77 -21.99
C THR A 430 -7.26 22.91 -21.98
N VAL A 431 -7.95 22.87 -20.84
CA VAL A 431 -9.27 22.22 -20.70
C VAL A 431 -10.35 23.29 -20.60
N ARG A 432 -11.44 23.09 -21.34
CA ARG A 432 -12.66 23.90 -21.25
C ARG A 432 -13.75 23.11 -20.51
N THR A 433 -14.45 23.77 -19.60
CA THR A 433 -15.60 23.19 -18.89
C THR A 433 -16.94 23.68 -19.43
N GLU A 434 -18.02 23.02 -19.00
CA GLU A 434 -19.38 23.29 -19.42
C GLU A 434 -19.83 24.71 -19.04
N SER A 435 -19.39 25.21 -17.88
CA SER A 435 -19.62 26.61 -17.47
C SER A 435 -18.90 27.66 -18.34
N GLY A 436 -18.05 27.21 -19.29
CA GLY A 436 -17.28 28.08 -20.18
C GLY A 436 -15.93 28.53 -19.59
N ARG A 437 -15.51 27.98 -18.44
CA ARG A 437 -14.18 28.25 -17.86
C ARG A 437 -13.08 27.53 -18.64
N PHE A 438 -11.89 28.11 -18.60
CA PHE A 438 -10.67 27.55 -19.19
C PHE A 438 -9.63 27.33 -18.10
N PHE A 439 -8.93 26.20 -18.19
CA PHE A 439 -7.88 25.81 -17.26
C PHE A 439 -6.64 25.38 -18.04
N ASP A 440 -5.56 26.14 -17.88
CA ASP A 440 -4.25 25.82 -18.43
C ASP A 440 -3.41 25.10 -17.38
N ALA A 441 -2.65 24.10 -17.80
CA ALA A 441 -1.70 23.43 -16.93
C ALA A 441 -0.47 22.91 -17.68
N ASP A 442 0.65 22.78 -16.97
CA ASP A 442 1.87 22.19 -17.52
C ASP A 442 1.74 20.66 -17.65
N ALA A 443 0.94 20.03 -16.77
CA ALA A 443 0.58 18.64 -16.93
C ALA A 443 -0.93 18.41 -16.73
N ILE A 444 -1.51 17.55 -17.56
CA ILE A 444 -2.93 17.17 -17.50
C ILE A 444 -3.02 15.66 -17.23
N VAL A 445 -3.83 15.27 -16.25
CA VAL A 445 -4.17 13.87 -15.97
C VAL A 445 -5.64 13.62 -16.26
N ILE A 446 -5.92 12.78 -17.24
CA ILE A 446 -7.27 12.36 -17.63
C ILE A 446 -7.68 11.16 -16.78
N ALA A 447 -8.60 11.38 -15.85
CA ALA A 447 -9.12 10.41 -14.88
C ALA A 447 -10.65 10.25 -14.98
N THR A 448 -11.23 10.48 -16.17
CA THR A 448 -12.70 10.58 -16.38
C THR A 448 -13.45 9.25 -16.31
N GLY A 449 -12.72 8.14 -16.20
CA GLY A 449 -13.26 6.79 -16.06
C GLY A 449 -14.15 6.39 -17.24
N VAL A 450 -15.30 5.78 -16.92
CA VAL A 450 -16.27 5.26 -17.89
C VAL A 450 -17.68 5.79 -17.61
N ARG A 451 -18.58 5.63 -18.58
CA ARG A 451 -20.04 5.82 -18.46
C ARG A 451 -20.75 4.50 -18.69
N ALA A 452 -21.84 4.25 -17.96
CA ALA A 452 -22.64 3.04 -18.15
C ALA A 452 -23.21 3.00 -19.56
N ARG A 453 -23.20 1.82 -20.21
CA ARG A 453 -23.92 1.62 -21.46
C ARG A 453 -25.41 1.53 -21.20
N LYS A 454 -26.18 2.08 -22.13
CA LYS A 454 -27.64 2.17 -22.07
C LYS A 454 -28.26 1.28 -23.14
N LEU A 455 -29.45 0.76 -22.89
CA LEU A 455 -30.29 0.18 -23.93
C LEU A 455 -30.91 1.29 -24.80
N PRO A 456 -31.14 1.04 -26.10
CA PRO A 456 -31.88 1.96 -26.95
C PRO A 456 -33.26 2.27 -26.36
N GLY A 457 -33.62 3.56 -26.29
CA GLY A 457 -34.93 4.03 -25.83
C GLY A 457 -35.14 4.02 -24.31
N GLN A 458 -34.18 3.57 -23.50
CA GLN A 458 -34.37 3.50 -22.06
C GLN A 458 -34.63 4.86 -21.40
N ASP A 459 -34.04 5.94 -21.92
CA ASP A 459 -34.14 7.28 -21.32
C ASP A 459 -35.54 7.89 -21.45
N ALA A 460 -36.41 7.31 -22.28
CA ALA A 460 -37.81 7.71 -22.42
C ALA A 460 -38.75 7.02 -21.41
N LEU A 461 -38.24 6.11 -20.58
CA LEU A 461 -39.04 5.28 -19.68
C LEU A 461 -38.70 5.50 -18.21
N ALA A 462 -39.72 5.62 -17.38
CA ALA A 462 -39.59 5.51 -15.94
C ALA A 462 -39.34 4.05 -15.51
N GLY A 463 -38.69 3.86 -14.36
CA GLY A 463 -38.37 2.54 -13.80
C GLY A 463 -37.17 1.84 -14.45
N VAL A 464 -36.44 2.49 -15.35
CA VAL A 464 -35.22 1.93 -15.97
C VAL A 464 -33.99 2.67 -15.46
N HIS A 465 -33.05 1.94 -14.87
CA HIS A 465 -31.89 2.50 -14.19
C HIS A 465 -30.58 1.95 -14.76
N VAL A 466 -29.52 2.73 -14.60
CA VAL A 466 -28.14 2.24 -14.59
C VAL A 466 -27.58 2.41 -13.18
N LEU A 467 -26.38 1.91 -12.90
CA LEU A 467 -25.69 2.16 -11.64
C LEU A 467 -24.23 2.51 -11.93
N ARG A 468 -23.86 3.78 -11.79
CA ARG A 468 -22.46 4.21 -11.86
C ARG A 468 -22.13 5.30 -10.85
N SER A 469 -22.99 6.30 -10.73
CA SER A 469 -22.86 7.44 -9.82
C SER A 469 -23.58 7.20 -8.49
N LEU A 470 -23.28 8.02 -7.49
CA LEU A 470 -24.03 8.02 -6.23
C LEU A 470 -25.52 8.34 -6.48
N ASP A 471 -25.81 9.29 -7.37
CA ASP A 471 -27.18 9.69 -7.70
C ASP A 471 -27.95 8.54 -8.37
N ASP A 472 -27.29 7.76 -9.25
CA ASP A 472 -27.88 6.54 -9.83
C ASP A 472 -28.26 5.54 -8.73
N THR A 473 -27.36 5.31 -7.76
CA THR A 473 -27.59 4.37 -6.65
C THR A 473 -28.75 4.83 -5.77
N LEU A 474 -28.83 6.12 -5.45
CA LEU A 474 -29.92 6.66 -4.64
C LEU A 474 -31.26 6.58 -5.36
N ALA A 475 -31.29 6.92 -6.66
CA ALA A 475 -32.49 6.80 -7.49
C ALA A 475 -32.96 5.34 -7.60
N LEU A 476 -32.04 4.40 -7.81
CA LEU A 476 -32.36 2.98 -7.85
C LEU A 476 -32.84 2.48 -6.47
N ARG A 477 -32.14 2.81 -5.38
CA ARG A 477 -32.54 2.41 -4.02
C ARG A 477 -33.97 2.84 -3.71
N ALA A 478 -34.34 4.07 -4.06
CA ALA A 478 -35.70 4.57 -3.84
C ALA A 478 -36.77 3.72 -4.56
N GLN A 479 -36.48 3.29 -5.79
CA GLN A 479 -37.39 2.45 -6.57
C GLN A 479 -37.46 1.00 -6.06
N LEU A 480 -36.32 0.45 -5.61
CA LEU A 480 -36.27 -0.90 -5.03
C LEU A 480 -37.08 -1.01 -3.72
N LEU A 481 -37.30 0.08 -2.99
CA LEU A 481 -38.15 0.06 -1.78
C LEU A 481 -39.64 -0.13 -2.08
N THR A 482 -40.09 0.16 -3.29
CA THR A 482 -41.51 0.09 -3.69
C THR A 482 -41.79 -0.95 -4.76
N ALA A 483 -40.75 -1.48 -5.43
CA ALA A 483 -40.88 -2.48 -6.48
C ALA A 483 -41.16 -3.88 -5.91
N SER A 484 -41.84 -4.71 -6.71
CA SER A 484 -41.98 -6.15 -6.41
C SER A 484 -41.06 -6.99 -7.30
N ARG A 485 -40.95 -6.64 -8.58
CA ARG A 485 -40.18 -7.39 -9.60
C ARG A 485 -39.09 -6.54 -10.22
N VAL A 486 -37.87 -7.06 -10.21
CA VAL A 486 -36.68 -6.43 -10.77
C VAL A 486 -36.08 -7.33 -11.84
N VAL A 487 -35.85 -6.78 -13.02
CA VAL A 487 -35.02 -7.43 -14.04
C VAL A 487 -33.68 -6.73 -14.14
N VAL A 488 -32.60 -7.46 -13.88
CA VAL A 488 -31.22 -6.98 -14.05
C VAL A 488 -30.70 -7.46 -15.40
N VAL A 489 -30.46 -6.54 -16.32
CA VAL A 489 -29.96 -6.80 -17.67
C VAL A 489 -28.44 -6.69 -17.68
N GLY A 490 -27.76 -7.82 -17.83
CA GLY A 490 -26.31 -7.93 -17.79
C GLY A 490 -25.85 -8.79 -16.61
N GLU A 491 -25.14 -9.85 -16.92
CA GLU A 491 -24.71 -10.96 -16.07
C GLU A 491 -23.21 -10.87 -15.72
N GLY A 492 -22.60 -9.71 -15.94
CA GLY A 492 -21.25 -9.41 -15.46
C GLY A 492 -21.23 -9.05 -13.97
N VAL A 493 -20.04 -8.72 -13.46
CA VAL A 493 -19.79 -8.43 -12.03
C VAL A 493 -20.85 -7.51 -11.41
N LEU A 494 -21.06 -6.33 -12.01
CA LEU A 494 -21.99 -5.33 -11.46
C LEU A 494 -23.44 -5.83 -11.44
N GLY A 495 -23.89 -6.48 -12.52
CA GLY A 495 -25.26 -6.97 -12.59
C GLY A 495 -25.52 -8.10 -11.60
N SER A 496 -24.56 -9.02 -11.43
CA SER A 496 -24.67 -10.06 -10.41
C SER A 496 -24.66 -9.49 -8.99
N GLU A 497 -23.85 -8.47 -8.70
CA GLU A 497 -23.89 -7.78 -7.40
C GLU A 497 -25.24 -7.09 -7.14
N ILE A 498 -25.79 -6.40 -8.13
CA ILE A 498 -27.11 -5.74 -8.02
C ILE A 498 -28.21 -6.78 -7.81
N ALA A 499 -28.17 -7.89 -8.54
CA ALA A 499 -29.13 -8.98 -8.39
C ALA A 499 -29.08 -9.58 -6.97
N ALA A 500 -27.87 -9.77 -6.42
CA ALA A 500 -27.70 -10.24 -5.06
C ALA A 500 -28.27 -9.24 -4.04
N THR A 501 -27.92 -7.96 -4.14
CA THR A 501 -28.43 -6.92 -3.24
C THR A 501 -29.94 -6.78 -3.30
N ALA A 502 -30.53 -6.72 -4.50
CA ALA A 502 -31.99 -6.63 -4.68
C ALA A 502 -32.70 -7.88 -4.12
N ARG A 503 -32.09 -9.06 -4.25
CA ARG A 503 -32.66 -10.28 -3.70
C ARG A 503 -32.61 -10.31 -2.17
N THR A 504 -31.51 -9.83 -1.56
CA THR A 504 -31.40 -9.67 -0.11
C THR A 504 -32.43 -8.68 0.45
N LEU A 505 -32.83 -7.67 -0.33
CA LEU A 505 -33.92 -6.75 0.01
C LEU A 505 -35.32 -7.39 -0.11
N GLY A 506 -35.42 -8.65 -0.53
CA GLY A 506 -36.67 -9.42 -0.58
C GLY A 506 -37.43 -9.35 -1.91
N LEU A 507 -36.88 -8.70 -2.94
CA LEU A 507 -37.54 -8.56 -4.23
C LEU A 507 -37.52 -9.86 -5.06
N GLU A 508 -38.46 -9.98 -5.99
CA GLU A 508 -38.39 -10.98 -7.06
C GLU A 508 -37.38 -10.49 -8.12
N VAL A 509 -36.29 -11.23 -8.30
CA VAL A 509 -35.19 -10.81 -9.18
C VAL A 509 -34.99 -11.80 -10.31
N THR A 510 -34.96 -11.30 -11.55
CA THR A 510 -34.47 -12.04 -12.70
C THR A 510 -33.18 -11.41 -13.24
N LEU A 511 -32.09 -12.18 -13.29
CA LEU A 511 -30.85 -11.80 -13.96
C LEU A 511 -30.87 -12.34 -15.39
N VAL A 512 -30.70 -11.46 -16.38
CA VAL A 512 -30.77 -11.80 -17.80
C VAL A 512 -29.51 -11.41 -18.55
N GLY A 513 -29.07 -12.27 -19.47
CA GLY A 513 -27.88 -12.00 -20.28
C GLY A 513 -27.56 -13.09 -21.32
N PRO A 514 -26.73 -12.77 -22.34
CA PRO A 514 -26.43 -13.69 -23.44
C PRO A 514 -25.47 -14.84 -23.09
N LEU A 515 -24.70 -14.75 -22.01
CA LEU A 515 -23.77 -15.79 -21.56
C LEU A 515 -24.50 -16.93 -20.86
N ALA A 516 -23.85 -18.08 -20.77
CA ALA A 516 -24.41 -19.29 -20.16
C ALA A 516 -24.44 -19.25 -18.62
N ALA A 517 -23.61 -18.42 -17.99
CA ALA A 517 -23.49 -18.28 -16.55
C ALA A 517 -23.03 -16.85 -16.18
N PRO A 518 -23.33 -16.37 -14.97
CA PRO A 518 -22.83 -15.08 -14.51
C PRO A 518 -21.30 -15.04 -14.53
N MET A 519 -20.73 -13.95 -15.04
CA MET A 519 -19.29 -13.72 -15.12
C MET A 519 -18.48 -14.78 -15.88
N ALA A 520 -19.10 -15.54 -16.79
CA ALA A 520 -18.42 -16.64 -17.49
C ALA A 520 -17.11 -16.21 -18.19
N GLY A 521 -17.09 -14.98 -18.74
CA GLY A 521 -15.92 -14.41 -19.39
C GLY A 521 -14.82 -13.91 -18.45
N GLN A 522 -15.09 -13.79 -17.14
CA GLN A 522 -14.17 -13.22 -16.16
C GLN A 522 -13.62 -14.27 -15.18
N ILE A 523 -14.38 -15.32 -14.90
CA ILE A 523 -14.02 -16.36 -13.92
C ILE A 523 -14.06 -17.78 -14.49
N GLY A 524 -14.35 -17.92 -15.78
CA GLY A 524 -14.38 -19.20 -16.49
C GLY A 524 -15.53 -20.13 -16.08
N PRO A 525 -15.71 -21.26 -16.79
CA PRO A 525 -16.88 -22.14 -16.62
C PRO A 525 -17.06 -22.74 -15.21
N LEU A 526 -15.96 -23.15 -14.57
CA LEU A 526 -15.99 -23.79 -13.24
C LEU A 526 -16.61 -22.85 -12.19
N ALA A 527 -16.02 -21.67 -12.00
CA ALA A 527 -16.45 -20.73 -10.98
C ALA A 527 -17.76 -20.02 -11.37
N SER A 528 -18.00 -19.75 -12.65
CA SER A 528 -19.27 -19.14 -13.11
C SER A 528 -20.46 -20.07 -12.92
N GLY A 529 -20.30 -21.38 -13.16
CA GLY A 529 -21.35 -22.37 -12.87
C GLY A 529 -21.68 -22.44 -11.38
N LEU A 530 -20.66 -22.40 -10.51
CA LEU A 530 -20.86 -22.33 -9.06
C LEU A 530 -21.57 -21.03 -8.65
N LEU A 531 -21.21 -19.90 -9.27
CA LEU A 531 -21.87 -18.61 -9.00
C LEU A 531 -23.34 -18.63 -9.44
N ALA A 532 -23.66 -19.26 -10.57
CA ALA A 532 -25.04 -19.47 -10.99
C ALA A 532 -25.86 -20.24 -9.94
N GLN A 533 -25.30 -21.31 -9.38
CA GLN A 533 -25.93 -22.08 -8.31
C GLN A 533 -26.19 -21.23 -7.07
N VAL A 534 -25.19 -20.45 -6.62
CA VAL A 534 -25.33 -19.54 -5.48
C VAL A 534 -26.48 -18.55 -5.68
N HIS A 535 -26.58 -17.95 -6.87
CA HIS A 535 -27.69 -17.04 -7.20
C HIS A 535 -29.05 -17.73 -7.16
N GLN A 536 -29.15 -18.92 -7.74
CA GLN A 536 -30.39 -19.71 -7.75
C GLN A 536 -30.82 -20.15 -6.35
N GLU A 537 -29.86 -20.58 -5.51
CA GLU A 537 -30.11 -20.97 -4.10
C GLU A 537 -30.66 -19.81 -3.27
N HIS A 538 -30.23 -18.58 -3.55
CA HIS A 538 -30.78 -17.37 -2.93
C HIS A 538 -32.10 -16.91 -3.57
N GLY A 539 -32.60 -17.61 -4.61
CA GLY A 539 -33.88 -17.34 -5.25
C GLY A 539 -33.82 -16.32 -6.39
N VAL A 540 -32.64 -16.02 -6.93
CA VAL A 540 -32.52 -15.23 -8.18
C VAL A 540 -32.88 -16.14 -9.36
N GLN A 541 -33.81 -15.68 -10.20
CA GLN A 541 -34.14 -16.36 -11.45
C GLN A 541 -33.10 -16.03 -12.51
N LEU A 542 -32.52 -17.04 -13.14
CA LEU A 542 -31.52 -16.87 -14.19
C LEU A 542 -32.17 -17.06 -15.56
N SER A 543 -32.23 -16.00 -16.37
CA SER A 543 -32.69 -16.03 -17.77
C SER A 543 -31.49 -15.82 -18.70
N LEU A 544 -30.66 -16.85 -18.81
CA LEU A 544 -29.36 -16.79 -19.47
C LEU A 544 -29.39 -17.39 -20.88
N GLY A 545 -28.36 -17.11 -21.68
CA GLY A 545 -28.24 -17.59 -23.06
C GLY A 545 -29.09 -16.82 -24.08
N ALA A 546 -29.69 -15.69 -23.70
CA ALA A 546 -30.47 -14.84 -24.60
C ALA A 546 -30.22 -13.35 -24.32
N GLY A 547 -30.09 -12.57 -25.39
CA GLY A 547 -29.98 -11.12 -25.28
C GLY A 547 -31.33 -10.44 -25.06
N VAL A 548 -31.29 -9.15 -24.74
CA VAL A 548 -32.47 -8.29 -24.68
C VAL A 548 -32.73 -7.67 -26.06
N ALA A 549 -33.97 -7.78 -26.54
CA ALA A 549 -34.41 -7.19 -27.80
C ALA A 549 -34.99 -5.77 -27.60
N SER A 550 -35.82 -5.57 -26.56
CA SER A 550 -36.46 -4.29 -26.26
C SER A 550 -37.02 -4.25 -24.84
N LEU A 551 -37.31 -3.04 -24.37
CA LEU A 551 -38.08 -2.80 -23.14
C LEU A 551 -39.56 -2.71 -23.50
N THR A 552 -40.44 -3.29 -22.68
CA THR A 552 -41.89 -3.09 -22.79
C THR A 552 -42.33 -2.01 -21.82
N SER A 553 -43.35 -1.24 -22.17
CA SER A 553 -43.82 -0.13 -21.35
C SER A 553 -45.33 0.08 -21.45
N ASP A 554 -45.91 0.67 -20.42
CA ASP A 554 -47.27 1.20 -20.39
C ASP A 554 -47.26 2.57 -19.71
N GLY A 555 -47.98 3.55 -20.26
CA GLY A 555 -48.04 4.91 -19.72
C GLY A 555 -46.68 5.62 -19.53
N GLY A 556 -45.64 5.22 -20.26
CA GLY A 556 -44.27 5.75 -20.11
C GLY A 556 -43.44 5.10 -18.99
N HIS A 557 -43.96 4.07 -18.31
CA HIS A 557 -43.25 3.29 -17.30
C HIS A 557 -42.91 1.89 -17.83
N VAL A 558 -41.77 1.33 -17.44
CA VAL A 558 -41.37 -0.01 -17.85
C VAL A 558 -42.28 -1.08 -17.26
N THR A 559 -42.65 -2.07 -18.06
CA THR A 559 -43.47 -3.22 -17.62
C THR A 559 -42.75 -4.56 -17.77
N GLY A 560 -41.59 -4.56 -18.41
CA GLY A 560 -40.82 -5.77 -18.64
C GLY A 560 -39.72 -5.63 -19.69
N VAL A 561 -39.05 -6.76 -19.92
CA VAL A 561 -37.92 -6.90 -20.83
C VAL A 561 -38.23 -8.01 -21.82
N ARG A 562 -38.26 -7.68 -23.11
CA ARG A 562 -38.42 -8.66 -24.19
C ARG A 562 -37.08 -9.22 -24.60
N LEU A 563 -36.96 -10.54 -24.59
CA LEU A 563 -35.75 -11.26 -25.00
C LEU A 563 -35.69 -11.46 -26.52
N THR A 564 -34.50 -11.70 -27.06
CA THR A 564 -34.30 -12.02 -28.48
C THR A 564 -34.98 -13.32 -28.91
N ARG A 565 -35.23 -14.22 -27.95
CA ARG A 565 -35.99 -15.46 -28.15
C ARG A 565 -37.51 -15.29 -28.09
N GLY A 566 -38.01 -14.07 -27.87
CA GLY A 566 -39.44 -13.72 -27.91
C GLY A 566 -40.13 -13.57 -26.56
N ASP A 567 -39.65 -14.30 -25.54
CA ASP A 567 -40.19 -14.28 -24.18
C ASP A 567 -40.14 -12.86 -23.57
N VAL A 568 -41.11 -12.52 -22.72
CA VAL A 568 -41.15 -11.24 -21.97
C VAL A 568 -41.03 -11.53 -20.49
N LEU A 569 -40.03 -10.93 -19.87
CA LEU A 569 -39.83 -10.96 -18.42
C LEU A 569 -40.54 -9.74 -17.80
N PRO A 570 -41.61 -9.92 -17.01
CA PRO A 570 -42.30 -8.79 -16.39
C PRO A 570 -41.43 -8.12 -15.33
N ALA A 571 -41.43 -6.80 -15.28
CA ALA A 571 -40.60 -6.02 -14.37
C ALA A 571 -41.28 -4.70 -14.02
N ASP A 572 -41.18 -4.30 -12.75
CA ASP A 572 -41.58 -2.96 -12.30
C ASP A 572 -40.37 -2.01 -12.32
N VAL A 573 -39.17 -2.58 -12.17
CA VAL A 573 -37.86 -1.91 -12.26
C VAL A 573 -36.93 -2.74 -13.14
N VAL A 574 -36.22 -2.07 -14.06
CA VAL A 574 -35.16 -2.68 -14.88
C VAL A 574 -33.84 -2.00 -14.57
N VAL A 575 -32.79 -2.78 -14.30
CA VAL A 575 -31.43 -2.26 -14.10
C VAL A 575 -30.52 -2.73 -15.21
N VAL A 576 -29.96 -1.79 -15.97
CA VAL A 576 -29.09 -2.05 -17.12
C VAL A 576 -27.62 -2.01 -16.68
N ALA A 577 -26.97 -3.17 -16.74
CA ALA A 577 -25.59 -3.43 -16.34
C ALA A 577 -24.78 -4.13 -17.45
N ILE A 578 -24.97 -3.72 -18.71
CA ILE A 578 -24.37 -4.33 -19.92
C ILE A 578 -22.95 -3.83 -20.25
N GLY A 579 -22.21 -3.46 -19.20
CA GLY A 579 -20.86 -2.89 -19.30
C GLY A 579 -20.83 -1.37 -19.48
N ALA A 580 -19.65 -0.84 -19.76
CA ALA A 580 -19.39 0.59 -19.78
C ALA A 580 -18.57 1.02 -21.01
N SER A 581 -18.54 2.32 -21.27
CA SER A 581 -17.76 2.94 -22.34
C SER A 581 -16.85 4.02 -21.76
N PRO A 582 -15.55 4.08 -22.12
CA PRO A 582 -14.64 5.13 -21.65
C PRO A 582 -15.17 6.54 -21.90
N ALA A 583 -15.10 7.39 -20.88
CA ALA A 583 -15.62 8.75 -20.90
C ALA A 583 -14.68 9.69 -21.67
N THR A 584 -14.65 9.51 -22.99
CA THR A 584 -13.69 10.13 -23.92
C THR A 584 -14.34 11.08 -24.93
N ALA A 585 -15.68 11.21 -24.94
CA ALA A 585 -16.40 12.03 -25.91
C ALA A 585 -15.91 13.50 -25.93
N TRP A 586 -15.59 14.06 -24.77
CA TRP A 586 -15.07 15.42 -24.62
C TRP A 586 -13.65 15.63 -25.18
N LEU A 587 -12.95 14.56 -25.54
CA LEU A 587 -11.62 14.60 -26.15
C LEU A 587 -11.68 14.62 -27.69
N GLN A 588 -12.87 14.59 -28.28
CA GLN A 588 -13.02 14.68 -29.73
C GLN A 588 -12.38 15.95 -30.26
N GLY A 589 -11.52 15.82 -31.27
CA GLY A 589 -10.79 16.95 -31.86
C GLY A 589 -9.54 17.41 -31.08
N SER A 590 -9.23 16.79 -29.92
CA SER A 590 -8.05 17.16 -29.11
C SER A 590 -6.71 16.78 -29.77
N GLY A 591 -6.72 15.84 -30.71
CA GLY A 591 -5.50 15.27 -31.31
C GLY A 591 -4.92 14.07 -30.55
N LEU A 592 -5.49 13.68 -29.40
CA LEU A 592 -5.12 12.44 -28.72
C LEU A 592 -5.62 11.20 -29.48
N HIS A 593 -4.88 10.10 -29.40
CA HIS A 593 -5.32 8.83 -29.94
C HIS A 593 -6.34 8.16 -29.00
N ILE A 594 -7.57 8.04 -29.46
CA ILE A 594 -8.68 7.43 -28.70
C ILE A 594 -9.07 6.13 -29.38
N ASP A 595 -8.94 5.02 -28.66
CA ASP A 595 -9.37 3.70 -29.11
C ASP A 595 -9.73 2.84 -27.88
N ASN A 596 -11.03 2.70 -27.60
CA ASN A 596 -11.55 2.08 -26.36
C ASN A 596 -10.83 2.60 -25.11
N GLY A 597 -10.68 3.93 -25.01
CA GLY A 597 -9.94 4.62 -23.96
C GLY A 597 -8.93 5.62 -24.54
N VAL A 598 -8.26 6.36 -23.66
CA VAL A 598 -7.12 7.21 -24.04
C VAL A 598 -5.90 6.31 -24.22
N VAL A 599 -5.39 6.21 -25.43
CA VAL A 599 -4.24 5.35 -25.72
C VAL A 599 -2.96 6.00 -25.20
N CYS A 600 -2.22 5.25 -24.40
CA CYS A 600 -1.00 5.68 -23.73
C CYS A 600 0.18 4.75 -24.01
N ASP A 601 1.39 5.27 -23.85
CA ASP A 601 2.61 4.48 -23.78
C ASP A 601 2.67 3.63 -22.49
N SER A 602 3.76 2.88 -22.30
CA SER A 602 3.93 2.03 -21.12
C SER A 602 4.09 2.80 -19.80
N ARG A 603 4.29 4.11 -19.85
CA ARG A 603 4.37 5.02 -18.68
C ARG A 603 3.07 5.79 -18.46
N CYS A 604 1.99 5.37 -19.13
CA CYS A 604 0.67 6.01 -19.05
C CYS A 604 0.63 7.45 -19.59
N ARG A 605 1.53 7.82 -20.50
CA ARG A 605 1.51 9.11 -21.22
C ARG A 605 0.72 8.98 -22.52
N ALA A 606 -0.23 9.89 -22.72
CA ALA A 606 -1.03 10.01 -23.95
C ALA A 606 -0.41 11.00 -24.96
N ALA A 607 0.26 12.04 -24.45
CA ALA A 607 1.05 13.01 -25.20
C ALA A 607 2.04 13.70 -24.25
N ASP A 608 2.87 14.62 -24.76
CA ASP A 608 3.77 15.41 -23.90
C ASP A 608 2.97 16.20 -22.85
N GLY A 609 3.31 16.01 -21.58
CA GLY A 609 2.58 16.58 -20.44
C GLY A 609 1.15 16.07 -20.25
N ILE A 610 0.67 15.06 -20.98
CA ILE A 610 -0.70 14.54 -20.85
C ILE A 610 -0.67 13.06 -20.53
N TYR A 611 -1.37 12.69 -19.46
CA TYR A 611 -1.43 11.34 -18.89
C TYR A 611 -2.88 10.87 -18.79
N ALA A 612 -3.08 9.56 -18.70
CA ALA A 612 -4.39 8.99 -18.37
C ALA A 612 -4.29 7.95 -17.25
N VAL A 613 -5.33 7.84 -16.44
CA VAL A 613 -5.37 6.95 -15.28
C VAL A 613 -6.74 6.30 -15.06
N GLY A 614 -6.74 5.06 -14.56
CA GLY A 614 -7.95 4.30 -14.22
C GLY A 614 -8.69 3.78 -15.44
N ASP A 615 -10.01 3.61 -15.32
CA ASP A 615 -10.84 2.91 -16.32
C ASP A 615 -10.78 3.51 -17.74
N VAL A 616 -10.37 4.78 -17.87
CA VAL A 616 -10.27 5.49 -19.15
C VAL A 616 -8.94 5.21 -19.87
N ALA A 617 -7.89 4.81 -19.15
CA ALA A 617 -6.55 4.66 -19.68
C ALA A 617 -6.37 3.31 -20.37
N ARG A 618 -5.96 3.32 -21.64
CA ARG A 618 -5.56 2.12 -22.38
C ARG A 618 -4.09 2.22 -22.71
N TRP A 619 -3.24 1.41 -22.11
CA TRP A 619 -1.79 1.56 -22.21
C TRP A 619 -1.10 0.30 -22.73
N HIS A 620 0.10 0.47 -23.26
CA HIS A 620 0.94 -0.66 -23.65
C HIS A 620 1.53 -1.35 -22.41
N HIS A 621 1.06 -2.56 -22.13
CA HIS A 621 1.51 -3.34 -20.99
C HIS A 621 2.68 -4.25 -21.40
N GLU A 622 3.91 -3.86 -21.06
CA GLU A 622 5.13 -4.49 -21.59
C GLU A 622 5.19 -6.00 -21.31
N ARG A 623 4.83 -6.47 -20.11
CA ARG A 623 4.82 -7.92 -19.80
C ARG A 623 3.72 -8.73 -20.49
N LEU A 624 2.70 -8.07 -21.03
CA LEU A 624 1.64 -8.72 -21.80
C LEU A 624 1.83 -8.51 -23.32
N GLY A 625 2.82 -7.69 -23.72
CA GLY A 625 3.13 -7.39 -25.12
C GLY A 625 1.98 -6.75 -25.90
N ARG A 626 1.00 -6.09 -25.24
CA ARG A 626 -0.20 -5.57 -25.90
C ARG A 626 -0.80 -4.36 -25.20
N LEU A 627 -1.63 -3.62 -25.93
CA LEU A 627 -2.51 -2.62 -25.33
C LEU A 627 -3.53 -3.29 -24.41
N THR A 628 -3.69 -2.76 -23.21
CA THR A 628 -4.66 -3.24 -22.22
C THR A 628 -5.41 -2.08 -21.58
N ARG A 629 -6.57 -2.38 -21.00
CA ARG A 629 -7.37 -1.46 -20.19
C ARG A 629 -8.02 -2.26 -19.08
N PHE A 630 -7.88 -1.80 -17.85
CA PHE A 630 -8.44 -2.47 -16.68
C PHE A 630 -9.44 -1.58 -15.96
N GLU A 631 -10.67 -2.08 -15.80
CA GLU A 631 -11.77 -1.39 -15.12
C GLU A 631 -11.85 -1.86 -13.66
N ASN A 632 -10.86 -1.47 -12.85
CA ASN A 632 -10.82 -1.89 -11.45
C ASN A 632 -10.22 -0.83 -10.52
N ARG A 633 -10.70 -0.86 -9.27
CA ARG A 633 -10.37 0.12 -8.23
C ARG A 633 -8.90 0.09 -7.81
N THR A 634 -8.26 -1.08 -7.78
CA THR A 634 -6.84 -1.23 -7.40
C THR A 634 -5.92 -0.64 -8.46
N ASN A 635 -6.14 -0.99 -9.73
CA ASN A 635 -5.48 -0.43 -10.90
C ASN A 635 -5.61 1.08 -10.94
N ALA A 636 -6.81 1.64 -10.68
CA ALA A 636 -6.97 3.09 -10.63
C ALA A 636 -6.05 3.77 -9.60
N THR A 637 -5.76 3.11 -8.46
CA THR A 637 -4.82 3.64 -7.47
C THR A 637 -3.37 3.40 -7.86
N GLU A 638 -2.99 2.18 -8.20
CA GLU A 638 -1.60 1.85 -8.56
C GLU A 638 -1.14 2.63 -9.81
N GLN A 639 -2.02 2.78 -10.80
CA GLN A 639 -1.74 3.56 -12.00
C GLN A 639 -1.64 5.07 -11.68
N ALA A 640 -2.42 5.57 -10.73
CA ALA A 640 -2.32 6.95 -10.27
C ALA A 640 -0.98 7.24 -9.59
N GLU A 641 -0.48 6.29 -8.81
CA GLU A 641 0.85 6.37 -8.20
C GLU A 641 1.94 6.38 -9.26
N ALA A 642 1.85 5.51 -10.28
CA ALA A 642 2.78 5.48 -11.40
C ALA A 642 2.77 6.79 -12.21
N VAL A 643 1.59 7.34 -12.53
CA VAL A 643 1.44 8.62 -13.25
C VAL A 643 2.02 9.77 -12.43
N ALA A 644 1.71 9.85 -11.13
CA ALA A 644 2.26 10.89 -10.26
C ALA A 644 3.79 10.80 -10.17
N ALA A 645 4.34 9.58 -10.04
CA ALA A 645 5.79 9.36 -10.08
C ALA A 645 6.39 9.82 -11.43
N GLY A 646 5.72 9.52 -12.54
CA GLY A 646 6.09 9.98 -13.89
C GLY A 646 6.12 11.50 -14.04
N ILE A 647 5.14 12.21 -13.46
CA ILE A 647 5.10 13.68 -13.41
C ILE A 647 6.25 14.24 -12.57
N LEU A 648 6.66 13.51 -11.52
CA LEU A 648 7.76 13.88 -10.63
C LEU A 648 9.15 13.48 -11.17
N GLY A 649 9.22 12.86 -12.36
CA GLY A 649 10.46 12.53 -13.06
C GLY A 649 10.87 11.05 -12.99
N ASN A 650 10.05 10.16 -12.42
CA ASN A 650 10.31 8.72 -12.43
C ASN A 650 9.74 8.05 -13.69
N ASP A 651 10.62 7.63 -14.59
CA ASP A 651 10.27 7.11 -15.91
C ASP A 651 10.15 5.58 -15.98
N ALA A 652 9.37 4.98 -15.06
CA ALA A 652 9.18 3.53 -15.00
C ALA A 652 7.92 3.06 -15.76
N PRO A 653 7.97 1.89 -16.44
CA PRO A 653 6.79 1.32 -17.07
C PRO A 653 5.78 0.77 -16.04
N TYR A 654 4.49 0.94 -16.31
CA TYR A 654 3.40 0.44 -15.48
C TYR A 654 2.99 -0.97 -15.92
N VAL A 655 3.43 -1.97 -15.16
CA VAL A 655 3.26 -3.42 -15.44
C VAL A 655 2.61 -4.17 -14.28
N PRO A 656 1.38 -3.81 -13.86
CA PRO A 656 0.70 -4.46 -12.75
C PRO A 656 0.37 -5.93 -13.05
N VAL A 657 0.12 -6.73 -12.01
CA VAL A 657 -0.58 -8.01 -12.20
C VAL A 657 -2.07 -7.72 -12.25
N PRO A 658 -2.80 -8.12 -13.30
CA PRO A 658 -4.23 -7.91 -13.37
C PRO A 658 -4.92 -8.47 -12.13
N TYR A 659 -5.83 -7.70 -11.54
CA TYR A 659 -6.50 -8.08 -10.31
C TYR A 659 -7.92 -7.52 -10.24
N PHE A 660 -8.87 -8.33 -9.79
CA PHE A 660 -10.17 -7.84 -9.33
C PHE A 660 -10.76 -8.77 -8.26
N TRP A 661 -11.83 -8.30 -7.64
CA TRP A 661 -12.57 -8.99 -6.61
C TRP A 661 -14.05 -8.66 -6.73
N THR A 662 -14.90 -9.54 -6.19
CA THR A 662 -16.33 -9.31 -6.07
C THR A 662 -16.85 -10.04 -4.84
N ASP A 663 -17.81 -9.41 -4.18
CA ASP A 663 -18.53 -9.97 -3.05
C ASP A 663 -20.00 -10.10 -3.47
N GLN A 664 -20.56 -11.31 -3.43
CA GLN A 664 -21.93 -11.60 -3.80
C GLN A 664 -22.52 -12.57 -2.79
N PHE A 665 -23.55 -12.14 -2.06
CA PHE A 665 -24.04 -12.87 -0.87
C PHE A 665 -22.91 -13.12 0.14
N ASP A 666 -22.72 -14.37 0.55
CA ASP A 666 -21.65 -14.83 1.44
C ASP A 666 -20.35 -15.22 0.69
N VAL A 667 -20.32 -15.05 -0.63
CA VAL A 667 -19.20 -15.46 -1.48
C VAL A 667 -18.25 -14.28 -1.75
N LYS A 668 -16.96 -14.52 -1.51
CA LYS A 668 -15.86 -13.62 -1.83
C LYS A 668 -14.97 -14.24 -2.90
N ILE A 669 -14.93 -13.62 -4.07
CA ILE A 669 -14.10 -14.07 -5.20
C ILE A 669 -12.98 -13.07 -5.41
N GLN A 670 -11.75 -13.56 -5.51
CA GLN A 670 -10.58 -12.77 -5.89
C GLN A 670 -9.86 -13.42 -7.05
N VAL A 671 -9.45 -12.63 -8.04
CA VAL A 671 -8.79 -13.13 -9.25
C VAL A 671 -7.51 -12.35 -9.48
N PHE A 672 -6.41 -13.08 -9.69
CA PHE A 672 -5.18 -12.53 -10.25
C PHE A 672 -4.98 -13.07 -11.66
N GLY A 673 -4.55 -12.23 -12.60
CA GLY A 673 -4.37 -12.59 -14.01
C GLY A 673 -5.62 -12.37 -14.86
N VAL A 674 -5.59 -12.89 -16.08
CA VAL A 674 -6.66 -12.79 -17.08
C VAL A 674 -7.15 -14.18 -17.42
N ILE A 675 -8.31 -14.55 -16.90
CA ILE A 675 -8.96 -15.82 -17.20
C ILE A 675 -9.72 -15.68 -18.52
N THR A 676 -9.55 -16.64 -19.44
CA THR A 676 -10.37 -16.75 -20.66
C THR A 676 -11.36 -17.90 -20.54
N THR A 677 -12.37 -17.92 -21.41
CA THR A 677 -13.40 -18.98 -21.44
C THR A 677 -12.85 -20.36 -21.80
N GLU A 678 -11.71 -20.39 -22.48
CA GLU A 678 -11.01 -21.60 -22.93
C GLU A 678 -9.97 -22.07 -21.91
N ALA A 679 -9.73 -21.32 -20.84
CA ALA A 679 -8.75 -21.68 -19.84
C ALA A 679 -9.21 -22.91 -19.05
N GLU A 680 -8.32 -23.88 -18.93
CA GLU A 680 -8.52 -25.07 -18.10
C GLU A 680 -8.35 -24.70 -16.63
N ALA A 681 -9.32 -25.07 -15.81
CA ALA A 681 -9.30 -24.79 -14.37
C ALA A 681 -8.91 -26.03 -13.58
N GLU A 682 -7.91 -25.90 -12.72
CA GLU A 682 -7.45 -26.93 -11.77
C GLU A 682 -7.63 -26.40 -10.35
N VAL A 683 -8.34 -27.14 -9.49
CA VAL A 683 -8.37 -26.81 -8.05
C VAL A 683 -7.05 -27.28 -7.44
N ILE A 684 -6.23 -26.30 -7.05
CA ILE A 684 -4.87 -26.54 -6.52
C ILE A 684 -4.81 -26.49 -5.01
N GLU A 685 -5.84 -25.95 -4.36
CA GLU A 685 -5.95 -25.88 -2.91
C GLU A 685 -7.41 -25.82 -2.48
N GLY A 686 -7.72 -26.41 -1.32
CA GLY A 686 -9.06 -26.43 -0.74
C GLY A 686 -9.99 -27.44 -1.40
N ASP A 687 -11.29 -27.22 -1.26
CA ASP A 687 -12.34 -28.12 -1.69
C ASP A 687 -13.47 -27.35 -2.38
N LEU A 688 -13.74 -27.73 -3.63
CA LEU A 688 -14.80 -27.19 -4.45
C LEU A 688 -16.18 -27.42 -3.82
N SER A 689 -16.40 -28.60 -3.23
CA SER A 689 -17.68 -28.96 -2.61
C SER A 689 -17.96 -28.14 -1.35
N ALA A 690 -16.91 -27.78 -0.61
CA ALA A 690 -16.97 -26.89 0.54
C ALA A 690 -17.07 -25.40 0.17
N ARG A 691 -17.07 -25.05 -1.14
CA ARG A 691 -17.01 -23.67 -1.66
C ARG A 691 -15.91 -22.84 -1.00
N ARG A 692 -14.74 -23.47 -0.83
CA ARG A 692 -13.53 -22.86 -0.27
C ARG A 692 -12.34 -23.47 -0.99
N PHE A 693 -11.90 -22.82 -2.07
CA PHE A 693 -10.83 -23.35 -2.90
C PHE A 693 -10.03 -22.24 -3.59
N VAL A 694 -8.84 -22.61 -4.07
CA VAL A 694 -8.06 -21.85 -5.05
C VAL A 694 -8.00 -22.66 -6.34
N ALA A 695 -8.39 -22.05 -7.45
CA ALA A 695 -8.30 -22.62 -8.78
C ALA A 695 -7.23 -21.90 -9.61
N ARG A 696 -6.34 -22.67 -10.25
CA ARG A 696 -5.39 -22.19 -11.25
C ARG A 696 -5.98 -22.34 -12.63
N TYR A 697 -5.81 -21.32 -13.47
CA TYR A 697 -6.30 -21.29 -14.84
C TYR A 697 -5.13 -21.29 -15.81
N THR A 698 -5.16 -22.23 -16.76
CA THR A 698 -4.09 -22.44 -17.73
C THR A 698 -4.65 -22.35 -19.14
N SER A 699 -3.94 -21.63 -20.03
CA SER A 699 -4.25 -21.59 -21.46
C SER A 699 -2.98 -21.90 -22.24
N SER A 700 -3.07 -22.88 -23.16
CA SER A 700 -1.91 -23.36 -23.95
C SER A 700 -0.69 -23.72 -23.08
N GLY A 701 -0.91 -24.31 -21.89
CA GLY A 701 0.15 -24.70 -20.97
C GLY A 701 0.75 -23.56 -20.13
N VAL A 702 0.25 -22.32 -20.26
CA VAL A 702 0.71 -21.15 -19.49
C VAL A 702 -0.34 -20.74 -18.46
N VAL A 703 0.08 -20.47 -17.22
CA VAL A 703 -0.82 -19.96 -16.18
C VAL A 703 -1.28 -18.55 -16.56
N THR A 704 -2.58 -18.39 -16.73
CA THR A 704 -3.21 -17.13 -17.14
C THR A 704 -3.89 -16.42 -15.98
N GLY A 705 -4.31 -17.17 -14.96
CA GLY A 705 -4.84 -16.59 -13.73
C GLY A 705 -4.98 -17.59 -12.58
N VAL A 706 -5.25 -17.05 -11.39
CA VAL A 706 -5.63 -17.81 -10.20
C VAL A 706 -6.86 -17.16 -9.59
N LEU A 707 -7.82 -17.98 -9.16
CA LEU A 707 -9.07 -17.56 -8.54
C LEU A 707 -9.16 -18.15 -7.14
N GLY A 708 -9.40 -17.30 -6.15
CA GLY A 708 -9.73 -17.69 -4.79
C GLY A 708 -11.21 -17.54 -4.56
N TRP A 709 -11.85 -18.62 -4.13
CA TRP A 709 -13.23 -18.63 -3.70
C TRP A 709 -13.25 -18.80 -2.18
N ASN A 710 -13.66 -17.75 -1.45
CA ASN A 710 -13.63 -17.70 0.02
C ASN A 710 -12.26 -18.04 0.65
N MET A 711 -11.17 -17.87 -0.11
CA MET A 711 -9.79 -18.13 0.29
C MET A 711 -8.85 -16.95 -0.08
N PRO A 712 -9.13 -15.72 0.42
CA PRO A 712 -8.42 -14.51 0.00
C PRO A 712 -6.95 -14.45 0.48
N LYS A 713 -6.59 -15.21 1.51
CA LYS A 713 -5.19 -15.35 1.96
C LYS A 713 -4.42 -16.23 0.97
N GLN A 714 -4.99 -17.37 0.63
CA GLN A 714 -4.34 -18.43 -0.15
C GLN A 714 -4.19 -18.05 -1.61
N VAL A 715 -5.22 -17.50 -2.25
CA VAL A 715 -5.10 -17.03 -3.66
C VAL A 715 -4.00 -15.97 -3.83
N ARG A 716 -3.75 -15.16 -2.80
CA ARG A 716 -2.65 -14.17 -2.81
C ARG A 716 -1.29 -14.84 -2.80
N GLN A 717 -1.13 -15.96 -2.09
CA GLN A 717 0.10 -16.77 -2.10
C GLN A 717 0.35 -17.33 -3.52
N HIS A 718 -0.71 -17.74 -4.22
CA HIS A 718 -0.65 -18.23 -5.60
C HIS A 718 -0.54 -17.13 -6.67
N ARG A 719 -0.54 -15.83 -6.30
CA ARG A 719 -0.33 -14.72 -7.25
C ARG A 719 1.00 -14.84 -7.99
N GLN A 720 2.02 -15.40 -7.35
CA GLN A 720 3.36 -15.52 -7.94
C GLN A 720 3.38 -16.44 -9.17
N ASP A 721 2.47 -17.42 -9.25
CA ASP A 721 2.30 -18.28 -10.42
C ASP A 721 2.01 -17.46 -11.69
N VAL A 722 1.12 -16.47 -11.55
CA VAL A 722 0.76 -15.54 -12.63
C VAL A 722 1.93 -14.61 -12.97
N VAL A 723 2.65 -14.11 -11.97
CA VAL A 723 3.84 -13.25 -12.18
C VAL A 723 4.91 -13.99 -12.97
N ASN A 724 5.20 -15.24 -12.58
CA ASN A 724 6.20 -16.09 -13.23
C ASN A 724 5.81 -16.35 -14.69
N ALA A 725 4.54 -16.69 -14.95
CA ALA A 725 4.03 -16.90 -16.29
C ALA A 725 4.09 -15.63 -17.16
N MET A 726 3.73 -14.46 -16.61
CA MET A 726 3.85 -13.18 -17.30
C MET A 726 5.31 -12.81 -17.63
N GLY A 727 6.29 -13.28 -16.84
CA GLY A 727 7.71 -13.10 -17.13
C GLY A 727 8.22 -13.99 -18.28
N LEU A 728 7.55 -15.12 -18.53
CA LEU A 728 7.87 -16.06 -19.61
C LEU A 728 7.27 -15.67 -20.97
N LEU A 729 6.29 -14.75 -20.98
CA LEU A 729 5.62 -14.25 -22.19
C LEU A 729 6.45 -13.23 -22.98
N ASN A 730 7.76 -13.09 -22.72
CA ASN A 730 8.65 -12.39 -23.64
C ASN A 730 8.56 -13.07 -25.01
N PRO A 731 8.08 -12.37 -26.07
CA PRO A 731 8.17 -12.93 -27.39
C PRO A 731 9.65 -13.04 -27.72
N ILE A 732 10.11 -14.26 -27.95
CA ILE A 732 11.17 -14.47 -28.92
C ILE A 732 10.61 -13.92 -30.23
N THR A 733 10.99 -12.70 -30.59
CA THR A 733 11.13 -12.22 -31.97
C THR A 733 11.92 -10.92 -32.00
#